data_AF-A0A431MZ02-F1
#
_entry.id   AF-A0A431MZ02-F1
#
_cell.length_a   1.000
_cell.length_b   1.000
_cell.length_c   1.000
_cell.angle_alpha   90.00
_cell.angle_beta   90.00
_cell.angle_gamma   90.00
#
_symmetry.space_group_name_H-M   'P 1'
#
loop_
_entity.id
_entity.type
_entity.pdbx_description
1 polymer ?
#
loop_
_entity_poly.entity_id
_entity_poly.type
_entity_poly.pdbx_seq_one_letter_code
_entity_poly.pdbx_strand_id
1 'polypeptide(L)'
;MASMLHKTVGKNQCAFRVQNRSALPQRLGAWAHSLFAKPARCPTAVEAIAPADLAAEMRRFADIGARLESSLDDLKQLKRLVRQNEAHLHDLLDCQTDCIVRLDAFGKVKFVNLAFCRAFGVTRDAVLGKPLALDIVDGDPEQPVSVSGARRQRRSTQAIATPSGTRWFEWDEHIIPGAESGVIEVQATGRDVTERLVVEAELKEARIQAEAANRAKSRFLAAMSHEIRTPMNGILGMVGLLGDTSLTAEQRTYTSAVERSARTLLTLIDEILDFSKIEADKMSLHAAPFALDECVQSVVELLSQRAQEKGIRLGWAIDPALPREIVADEVRLRQIITNLVGNAIKFTDKGGVLVTVSRNPDVAAKGDKDFGIAFAVEDTGIGISKEQLARLFSEFEQADEAVERRAGGTGLGLVISKRLAVAMGGDVTVTSVPGQGSTFTASIRAERAAGSGDAREILQGDAAQHVLLGLDNPVERRALRLTLEGAGIPLEDGPACQASMLVTAAARAGEPFTAVLLDSALGAQTAGIVLAHARKKARDRGVTGIVLVDTGAKAEFEAFRQVGFDAYLTRPFRPRSLLAHLTASAQGARPVQEPAPAETATQPQSVAPAMPQTSAQPALGWAPSVLLVEDNDINALLARTLLQRMGCSLHHARNGREAVDVMDAVVAGRQAPFDLVLMDSHMPVMDGLAATKAIHELFAARAQSGISRPPIVAVTANAFEEDRRRCLAAGMDDYLAKPFEPADLQALLERWKPKMRASTQAA
;
A
#
# COMPACT_ATOMS: atom_id res chain seq x y z
N MET A 1 24.82 -8.48 -54.26
CA MET A 1 24.55 -7.26 -55.06
C MET A 1 25.40 -6.15 -54.45
N ALA A 2 26.37 -5.49 -55.06
CA ALA A 2 26.98 -5.46 -56.41
C ALA A 2 28.45 -4.98 -56.19
N SER A 3 29.47 -5.65 -56.73
CA SER A 3 30.14 -5.38 -58.02
C SER A 3 30.94 -4.06 -58.06
N MET A 4 32.27 -4.11 -57.91
CA MET A 4 33.32 -4.05 -58.97
C MET A 4 33.57 -2.67 -59.61
N LEU A 5 34.86 -2.27 -59.69
CA LEU A 5 35.65 -1.88 -60.90
C LEU A 5 36.90 -1.06 -60.49
N HIS A 6 38.11 -1.62 -60.62
CA HIS A 6 39.13 -1.40 -61.69
C HIS A 6 39.92 -0.07 -61.59
N LYS A 7 41.23 -0.08 -61.26
CA LYS A 7 42.46 -0.37 -62.06
C LYS A 7 42.76 0.63 -63.19
N THR A 8 43.77 1.50 -62.98
CA THR A 8 44.97 1.79 -63.84
C THR A 8 45.83 2.90 -63.18
N VAL A 9 47.06 2.65 -62.70
CA VAL A 9 48.39 2.68 -63.37
C VAL A 9 48.85 4.07 -63.86
N GLY A 10 49.93 4.59 -63.24
CA GLY A 10 50.69 5.77 -63.69
C GLY A 10 51.96 6.07 -62.86
N LYS A 11 53.07 5.42 -63.23
CA LYS A 11 54.51 5.56 -62.87
C LYS A 11 55.03 6.91 -62.30
N ASN A 12 55.88 6.88 -61.26
CA ASN A 12 57.36 7.04 -61.36
C ASN A 12 58.13 7.10 -60.00
N GLN A 13 59.18 6.27 -59.93
CA GLN A 13 60.53 6.46 -59.33
C GLN A 13 60.77 7.00 -57.90
N CYS A 14 61.29 6.13 -57.02
CA CYS A 14 62.59 6.23 -56.29
C CYS A 14 62.70 5.06 -55.28
N ALA A 15 63.69 4.16 -55.39
CA ALA A 15 64.93 4.13 -54.59
C ALA A 15 64.69 3.83 -53.08
N PHE A 16 65.36 2.93 -52.37
CA PHE A 16 66.52 2.08 -52.62
C PHE A 16 66.55 0.96 -51.56
N ARG A 17 67.32 -0.08 -51.86
CA ARG A 17 67.47 -1.37 -51.20
C ARG A 17 68.29 -1.27 -49.90
N VAL A 18 67.90 -2.04 -48.90
CA VAL A 18 68.59 -2.26 -47.62
C VAL A 18 69.91 -3.01 -47.84
N GLN A 19 71.03 -2.39 -47.46
CA GLN A 19 72.30 -3.05 -47.10
C GLN A 19 72.95 -2.23 -45.98
N ASN A 20 73.06 -2.82 -44.79
CA ASN A 20 73.68 -2.20 -43.63
C ASN A 20 75.20 -2.43 -43.67
N ARG A 21 75.95 -1.33 -43.50
CA ARG A 21 77.40 -1.22 -43.62
C ARG A 21 78.10 -1.57 -42.32
N SER A 22 79.18 -2.33 -42.44
CA SER A 22 80.36 -2.26 -41.57
C SER A 22 81.23 -1.06 -41.97
N ALA A 23 81.64 -0.23 -41.00
CA ALA A 23 82.89 0.55 -41.02
C ALA A 23 82.98 1.46 -39.78
N LEU A 24 83.98 1.23 -38.93
CA LEU A 24 84.53 2.19 -37.98
C LEU A 24 85.08 3.43 -38.70
N PRO A 25 85.06 4.62 -38.07
CA PRO A 25 86.06 5.65 -38.33
C PRO A 25 87.03 5.79 -37.15
N GLN A 26 88.32 5.75 -37.51
CA GLN A 26 89.45 6.26 -36.76
C GLN A 26 89.25 7.72 -36.35
N ARG A 27 89.61 8.09 -35.11
CA ARG A 27 90.29 9.35 -34.71
C ARG A 27 90.28 9.54 -33.18
N LEU A 28 91.34 9.12 -32.53
CA LEU A 28 91.89 9.66 -31.28
C LEU A 28 93.39 9.79 -31.58
N GLY A 29 94.02 10.97 -31.67
CA GLY A 29 93.71 12.23 -31.01
C GLY A 29 94.88 12.54 -30.09
N ALA A 30 95.88 13.22 -30.65
CA ALA A 30 97.10 13.66 -30.01
C ALA A 30 96.85 14.29 -28.62
N TRP A 31 97.44 13.69 -27.59
CA TRP A 31 97.63 14.26 -26.26
C TRP A 31 99.10 14.08 -25.88
N ALA A 32 99.96 14.83 -26.55
CA ALA A 32 101.37 14.97 -26.19
C ALA A 32 101.78 16.40 -26.49
N HIS A 33 101.25 17.37 -25.73
CA HIS A 33 101.87 18.67 -25.48
C HIS A 33 101.03 19.43 -24.45
N SER A 34 101.67 19.71 -23.31
CA SER A 34 101.39 20.79 -22.35
C SER A 34 101.17 20.31 -20.91
N LEU A 35 102.17 19.66 -20.33
CA LEU A 35 102.44 19.75 -18.89
C LEU A 35 103.96 19.70 -18.73
N PHE A 36 104.49 20.62 -17.91
CA PHE A 36 105.89 20.85 -17.59
C PHE A 36 106.67 21.84 -18.47
N ALA A 37 106.32 23.11 -18.32
CA ALA A 37 107.29 24.20 -18.40
C ALA A 37 107.88 24.49 -17.00
N LYS A 38 109.20 24.32 -16.89
CA LYS A 38 110.18 25.06 -16.06
C LYS A 38 110.39 24.68 -14.57
N PRO A 39 111.62 24.89 -14.04
CA PRO A 39 112.47 23.79 -13.56
C PRO A 39 112.83 23.91 -12.06
N ALA A 40 113.08 22.78 -11.39
CA ALA A 40 113.93 22.75 -10.20
C ALA A 40 114.42 21.32 -9.88
N ARG A 41 115.75 21.16 -9.97
CA ARG A 41 116.65 20.25 -9.22
C ARG A 41 116.27 18.76 -9.08
N CYS A 42 117.03 17.91 -9.78
CA CYS A 42 117.26 16.52 -9.35
C CYS A 42 117.88 16.49 -7.95
N PRO A 43 117.53 15.48 -7.14
CA PRO A 43 118.50 14.38 -6.96
C PRO A 43 117.87 12.99 -7.12
N THR A 44 118.70 12.13 -7.68
CA THR A 44 118.58 10.69 -7.93
C THR A 44 118.47 9.85 -6.65
N ALA A 45 117.51 8.92 -6.62
CA ALA A 45 117.70 7.50 -6.24
C ALA A 45 116.32 6.85 -6.03
N VAL A 46 115.89 5.98 -6.95
CA VAL A 46 114.79 5.03 -6.74
C VAL A 46 115.41 3.64 -6.77
N GLU A 47 115.39 2.95 -5.63
CA GLU A 47 115.81 1.56 -5.49
C GLU A 47 114.89 0.63 -6.29
N ALA A 48 115.49 -0.36 -6.95
CA ALA A 48 114.85 -1.29 -7.86
C ALA A 48 114.02 -2.35 -7.12
N ILE A 49 112.74 -2.47 -7.47
CA ILE A 49 111.84 -3.55 -7.05
C ILE A 49 112.27 -4.87 -7.74
N ALA A 50 112.33 -5.97 -7.01
CA ALA A 50 112.76 -7.27 -7.54
C ALA A 50 111.78 -7.83 -8.60
N PRO A 51 112.26 -8.55 -9.64
CA PRO A 51 111.43 -8.99 -10.78
C PRO A 51 110.30 -9.98 -10.43
N ALA A 52 110.37 -10.67 -9.28
CA ALA A 52 109.30 -11.54 -8.78
C ALA A 52 108.09 -10.74 -8.24
N ASP A 53 108.33 -9.55 -7.66
CA ASP A 53 107.29 -8.67 -7.13
C ASP A 53 106.54 -7.95 -8.27
N LEU A 54 107.24 -7.61 -9.37
CA LEU A 54 106.63 -7.00 -10.55
C LEU A 54 105.62 -7.93 -11.25
N ALA A 55 105.92 -9.22 -11.36
CA ALA A 55 105.02 -10.20 -11.96
C ALA A 55 103.77 -10.46 -11.09
N ALA A 56 103.92 -10.41 -9.76
CA ALA A 56 102.81 -10.50 -8.83
C ALA A 56 101.91 -9.24 -8.87
N GLU A 57 102.52 -8.06 -8.98
CA GLU A 57 101.79 -6.79 -9.20
C GLU A 57 101.03 -6.79 -10.53
N MET A 58 101.66 -7.21 -11.64
CA MET A 58 100.99 -7.27 -12.95
C MET A 58 99.78 -8.22 -12.95
N ARG A 59 99.84 -9.36 -12.26
CA ARG A 59 98.67 -10.25 -12.08
C ARG A 59 97.59 -9.59 -11.22
N ARG A 60 97.97 -8.88 -10.15
CA ARG A 60 97.04 -8.08 -9.34
C ARG A 60 96.34 -7.00 -10.16
N PHE A 61 97.07 -6.29 -11.03
CA PHE A 61 96.49 -5.26 -11.90
C PHE A 61 95.56 -5.87 -12.97
N ALA A 62 95.90 -7.02 -13.53
CA ALA A 62 95.03 -7.74 -14.46
C ALA A 62 93.72 -8.22 -13.78
N ASP A 63 93.82 -8.77 -12.56
CA ASP A 63 92.65 -9.16 -11.76
C ASP A 63 91.77 -7.95 -11.38
N ILE A 64 92.39 -6.81 -11.02
CA ILE A 64 91.65 -5.56 -10.74
C ILE A 64 90.97 -5.04 -12.01
N GLY A 65 91.65 -5.09 -13.17
CA GLY A 65 91.10 -4.71 -14.47
C GLY A 65 89.88 -5.56 -14.84
N ALA A 66 89.99 -6.89 -14.71
CA ALA A 66 88.87 -7.80 -14.96
C ALA A 66 87.69 -7.58 -13.99
N ARG A 67 87.95 -7.29 -12.70
CA ARG A 67 86.91 -6.94 -11.73
C ARG A 67 86.23 -5.61 -12.05
N LEU A 68 86.98 -4.61 -12.51
CA LEU A 68 86.46 -3.32 -12.93
C LEU A 68 85.60 -3.43 -14.19
N GLU A 69 86.03 -4.22 -15.17
CA GLU A 69 85.25 -4.50 -16.38
C GLU A 69 83.93 -5.21 -16.05
N SER A 70 83.97 -6.24 -15.20
CA SER A 70 82.76 -6.91 -14.70
C SER A 70 81.82 -5.93 -13.99
N SER A 71 82.36 -5.09 -13.10
CA SER A 71 81.56 -4.09 -12.38
C SER A 71 80.94 -3.04 -13.31
N LEU A 72 81.66 -2.66 -14.38
CA LEU A 72 81.17 -1.73 -15.41
C LEU A 72 80.03 -2.34 -16.23
N ASP A 73 80.11 -3.62 -16.55
CA ASP A 73 79.05 -4.31 -17.28
C ASP A 73 77.83 -4.56 -16.40
N ASP A 74 78.01 -4.90 -15.12
CA ASP A 74 76.92 -4.99 -14.14
C ASP A 74 76.19 -3.64 -13.99
N LEU A 75 76.93 -2.54 -13.89
CA LEU A 75 76.35 -1.19 -13.83
C LEU A 75 75.57 -0.82 -15.10
N LYS A 76 76.03 -1.21 -16.29
CA LYS A 76 75.29 -1.00 -17.54
C LYS A 76 74.01 -1.83 -17.58
N GLN A 77 74.06 -3.08 -17.12
CA GLN A 77 72.88 -3.94 -17.04
C GLN A 77 71.84 -3.39 -16.05
N LEU A 78 72.28 -3.00 -14.85
CA LEU A 78 71.43 -2.33 -13.85
C LEU A 78 70.79 -1.06 -14.42
N LYS A 79 71.56 -0.20 -15.09
CA LYS A 79 71.03 1.02 -15.72
C LYS A 79 69.99 0.73 -16.79
N ARG A 80 70.15 -0.32 -17.60
CA ARG A 80 69.15 -0.73 -18.59
C ARG A 80 67.88 -1.25 -17.92
N LEU A 81 68.03 -2.07 -16.88
CA LEU A 81 66.90 -2.64 -16.15
C LEU A 81 66.07 -1.56 -15.46
N VAL A 82 66.73 -0.59 -14.81
CA VAL A 82 66.05 0.58 -14.22
C VAL A 82 65.27 1.36 -15.27
N ARG A 83 65.89 1.67 -16.43
CA ARG A 83 65.18 2.38 -17.52
C ARG A 83 64.00 1.60 -18.09
N GLN A 84 64.13 0.28 -18.22
CA GLN A 84 63.04 -0.57 -18.68
C GLN A 84 61.90 -0.61 -17.67
N ASN A 85 62.21 -0.68 -16.38
CA ASN A 85 61.22 -0.68 -15.31
C ASN A 85 60.51 0.67 -15.19
N GLU A 86 61.24 1.79 -15.29
CA GLU A 86 60.66 3.14 -15.33
C GLU A 86 59.71 3.32 -16.52
N ALA A 87 60.13 2.90 -17.72
CA ALA A 87 59.27 2.95 -18.91
C ALA A 87 58.01 2.10 -18.74
N HIS A 88 58.14 0.89 -18.19
CA HIS A 88 57.01 0.01 -17.95
C HIS A 88 56.01 0.60 -16.94
N LEU A 89 56.49 1.20 -15.84
CA LEU A 89 55.63 1.88 -14.86
C LEU A 89 54.91 3.09 -15.45
N HIS A 90 55.59 3.86 -16.30
CA HIS A 90 54.96 4.97 -17.03
C HIS A 90 53.86 4.51 -17.96
N ASP A 91 54.10 3.45 -18.74
CA ASP A 91 53.11 2.89 -19.66
C ASP A 91 51.86 2.38 -18.91
N LEU A 92 52.05 1.71 -17.77
CA LEU A 92 50.92 1.25 -16.93
C LEU A 92 50.04 2.40 -16.42
N LEU A 93 50.64 3.53 -16.05
CA LEU A 93 49.92 4.73 -15.62
C LEU A 93 49.24 5.47 -16.78
N ASP A 94 49.86 5.43 -17.97
CA ASP A 94 49.36 6.08 -19.18
C ASP A 94 48.21 5.30 -19.86
N CYS A 95 48.11 4.00 -19.60
CA CYS A 95 46.97 3.17 -19.98
C CYS A 95 45.73 3.35 -19.08
N GLN A 96 45.86 4.02 -17.93
CA GLN A 96 44.71 4.29 -17.06
C GLN A 96 43.75 5.29 -17.71
N THR A 97 42.46 5.16 -17.39
CA THR A 97 41.41 6.08 -17.85
C THR A 97 41.30 7.32 -16.97
N ASP A 98 41.60 7.18 -15.69
CA ASP A 98 41.49 8.25 -14.71
C ASP A 98 42.69 9.22 -14.82
N CYS A 99 42.44 10.49 -14.55
CA CYS A 99 43.46 11.52 -14.56
C CYS A 99 44.34 11.36 -13.33
N ILE A 100 45.64 11.12 -13.51
CA ILE A 100 46.57 10.96 -12.39
C ILE A 100 47.57 12.11 -12.44
N VAL A 101 47.65 12.89 -11.36
CA VAL A 101 48.62 13.96 -11.19
C VAL A 101 49.35 13.81 -9.86
N ARG A 102 50.64 14.13 -9.85
CA ARG A 102 51.46 14.19 -8.64
C ARG A 102 52.03 15.59 -8.46
N LEU A 103 51.88 16.13 -7.26
CA LEU A 103 52.29 17.47 -6.87
C LEU A 103 53.37 17.39 -5.80
N ASP A 104 54.32 18.33 -5.83
CA ASP A 104 55.27 18.53 -4.74
C ASP A 104 54.64 19.28 -3.56
N ALA A 105 55.41 19.48 -2.48
CA ALA A 105 54.96 20.20 -1.29
C ALA A 105 54.54 21.66 -1.53
N PHE A 106 54.87 22.23 -2.70
CA PHE A 106 54.51 23.59 -3.12
C PHE A 106 53.41 23.62 -4.19
N GLY A 107 52.79 22.48 -4.50
CA GLY A 107 51.71 22.36 -5.48
C GLY A 107 52.17 22.34 -6.94
N LYS A 108 53.46 22.11 -7.20
CA LYS A 108 53.99 22.02 -8.57
C LYS A 108 53.90 20.59 -9.10
N VAL A 109 53.56 20.46 -10.38
CA VAL A 109 53.38 19.18 -11.05
C VAL A 109 54.71 18.45 -11.23
N LYS A 110 54.86 17.28 -10.59
CA LYS A 110 55.97 16.34 -10.78
C LYS A 110 55.67 15.27 -11.81
N PHE A 111 54.40 14.89 -11.94
CA PHE A 111 53.99 13.84 -12.86
C PHE A 111 52.53 14.03 -13.31
N VAL A 112 52.25 13.73 -14.58
CA VAL A 112 50.90 13.60 -15.14
C VAL A 112 50.87 12.42 -16.12
N ASN A 113 49.78 11.67 -16.10
CA ASN A 113 49.53 10.61 -17.08
C ASN A 113 48.88 11.14 -18.38
N LEU A 114 48.82 10.30 -19.42
CA LEU A 114 48.20 10.67 -20.70
C LEU A 114 46.70 10.98 -20.57
N ALA A 115 45.97 10.37 -19.63
CA ALA A 115 44.56 10.68 -19.41
C ALA A 115 44.36 12.14 -18.97
N PHE A 116 45.18 12.63 -18.03
CA PHE A 116 45.19 14.03 -17.63
C PHE A 116 45.50 14.96 -18.81
N CYS A 117 46.54 14.64 -19.59
CA CYS A 117 46.91 15.41 -20.79
C CYS A 117 45.76 15.51 -21.81
N ARG A 118 45.04 14.40 -22.05
CA ARG A 118 43.88 14.36 -22.95
C ARG A 118 42.69 15.16 -22.41
N ALA A 119 42.37 15.00 -21.13
CA ALA A 119 41.24 15.66 -20.49
C ALA A 119 41.39 17.19 -20.49
N PHE A 120 42.59 17.70 -20.22
CA PHE A 120 42.86 19.15 -20.13
C PHE A 120 43.52 19.76 -21.38
N GLY A 121 43.82 18.95 -22.40
CA GLY A 121 44.43 19.43 -23.66
C GLY A 121 45.86 19.97 -23.51
N VAL A 122 46.63 19.44 -22.56
CA VAL A 122 47.99 19.88 -22.24
C VAL A 122 49.01 18.81 -22.59
N THR A 123 50.25 19.21 -22.89
CA THR A 123 51.38 18.28 -23.02
C THR A 123 52.11 18.16 -21.68
N ARG A 124 52.71 17.00 -21.42
CA ARG A 124 53.46 16.73 -20.17
C ARG A 124 54.53 17.81 -19.91
N ASP A 125 55.32 18.14 -20.92
CA ASP A 125 56.40 19.13 -20.82
C ASP A 125 55.89 20.56 -20.52
N ALA A 126 54.64 20.88 -20.90
CA ALA A 126 54.08 22.20 -20.67
C ALA A 126 53.68 22.44 -19.22
N VAL A 127 53.37 21.37 -18.46
CA VAL A 127 52.85 21.44 -17.08
C VAL A 127 53.87 21.04 -16.02
N LEU A 128 54.87 20.21 -16.36
CA LEU A 128 55.91 19.79 -15.42
C LEU A 128 56.64 20.99 -14.79
N GLY A 129 56.79 20.96 -13.46
CA GLY A 129 57.47 21.98 -12.66
C GLY A 129 56.68 23.28 -12.44
N LYS A 130 55.48 23.40 -13.00
CA LYS A 130 54.59 24.56 -12.81
C LYS A 130 53.51 24.24 -11.76
N PRO A 131 52.96 25.26 -11.07
CA PRO A 131 51.79 25.08 -10.23
C PRO A 131 50.62 24.50 -11.03
N LEU A 132 49.90 23.54 -10.46
CA LEU A 132 48.67 23.04 -11.06
C LEU A 132 47.59 24.13 -10.98
N ALA A 133 47.14 24.61 -12.14
CA ALA A 133 46.04 25.57 -12.24
C ALA A 133 44.94 24.94 -13.10
N LEU A 134 43.83 24.57 -12.46
CA LEU A 134 42.61 24.08 -13.10
C LEU A 134 41.55 25.17 -13.04
N ASP A 135 40.81 25.37 -14.12
CA ASP A 135 39.76 26.39 -14.20
C ASP A 135 38.45 25.82 -13.63
N ILE A 136 38.30 25.92 -12.30
CA ILE A 136 37.15 25.40 -11.56
C ILE A 136 35.97 26.35 -11.73
N VAL A 137 34.90 25.84 -12.32
CA VAL A 137 33.65 26.57 -12.59
C VAL A 137 32.71 26.48 -11.39
N ASP A 138 32.64 25.32 -10.75
CA ASP A 138 31.76 25.04 -9.60
C ASP A 138 32.30 23.84 -8.80
N GLY A 139 31.97 23.72 -7.51
CA GLY A 139 32.35 22.57 -6.67
C GLY A 139 32.92 22.90 -5.30
N ASP A 140 33.36 21.85 -4.60
CA ASP A 140 33.84 21.96 -3.21
C ASP A 140 35.04 22.92 -3.09
N PRO A 141 35.06 23.81 -2.07
CA PRO A 141 36.14 24.80 -1.90
C PRO A 141 37.52 24.12 -1.79
N GLU A 142 38.51 24.73 -2.44
CA GLU A 142 39.92 24.31 -2.38
C GLU A 142 40.48 24.58 -0.97
N GLN A 143 40.36 23.60 -0.07
CA GLN A 143 41.19 23.56 1.13
C GLN A 143 42.32 22.56 0.90
N PRO A 144 43.60 22.98 1.00
CA PRO A 144 44.73 22.11 0.74
C PRO A 144 44.80 20.98 1.79
N VAL A 145 45.18 19.78 1.35
CA VAL A 145 45.40 18.63 2.24
C VAL A 145 46.55 18.97 3.20
N SER A 146 46.30 18.92 4.52
CA SER A 146 47.26 19.31 5.55
C SER A 146 47.93 18.11 6.20
N VAL A 147 49.26 18.19 6.35
CA VAL A 147 50.13 17.19 6.99
C VAL A 147 49.93 17.16 8.52
N SER A 148 49.48 18.27 9.11
CA SER A 148 49.29 18.42 10.55
C SER A 148 47.85 18.11 11.01
N GLY A 149 46.94 17.83 10.08
CA GLY A 149 45.53 17.53 10.35
C GLY A 149 45.20 16.03 10.38
N ALA A 150 44.03 15.67 10.91
CA ALA A 150 43.56 14.29 11.00
C ALA A 150 43.15 13.66 9.64
N ARG A 151 43.10 14.43 8.54
CA ARG A 151 42.68 13.96 7.20
C ARG A 151 43.89 13.85 6.27
N ARG A 152 44.37 12.62 6.04
CA ARG A 152 45.40 12.28 5.04
C ARG A 152 44.86 12.03 3.62
N GLN A 153 43.54 12.10 3.46
CA GLN A 153 42.81 11.88 2.22
C GLN A 153 41.70 12.92 2.06
N ARG A 154 41.49 13.43 0.85
CA ARG A 154 40.40 14.34 0.49
C ARG A 154 39.70 13.82 -0.77
N ARG A 155 38.37 13.72 -0.70
CA ARG A 155 37.53 13.58 -1.88
C ARG A 155 36.80 14.89 -2.14
N SER A 156 36.75 15.30 -3.40
CA SER A 156 36.02 16.50 -3.82
C SER A 156 35.46 16.33 -5.21
N THR A 157 34.28 16.88 -5.45
CA THR A 157 33.66 16.89 -6.78
C THR A 157 33.67 18.31 -7.33
N GLN A 158 34.25 18.49 -8.50
CA GLN A 158 34.47 19.81 -9.11
C GLN A 158 34.11 19.81 -10.59
N ALA A 159 33.40 20.84 -11.02
CA ALA A 159 33.18 21.17 -12.42
C ALA A 159 34.37 21.99 -12.91
N ILE A 160 35.06 21.48 -13.93
CA ILE A 160 36.28 22.10 -14.48
C ILE A 160 36.07 22.37 -15.97
N ALA A 161 36.47 23.56 -16.41
CA ALA A 161 36.46 23.91 -17.83
C ALA A 161 37.56 23.12 -18.57
N THR A 162 37.17 22.30 -19.53
CA THR A 162 38.09 21.57 -20.41
C THR A 162 37.94 22.06 -21.86
N PRO A 163 38.90 21.76 -22.75
CA PRO A 163 38.76 22.08 -24.18
C PRO A 163 37.53 21.46 -24.85
N SER A 164 36.96 20.41 -24.25
CA SER A 164 35.75 19.73 -24.72
C SER A 164 34.46 20.23 -24.04
N GLY A 165 34.53 21.31 -23.27
CA GLY A 165 33.44 21.85 -22.45
C GLY A 165 33.64 21.62 -20.96
N THR A 166 32.70 22.10 -20.15
CA THR A 166 32.71 21.91 -18.69
C THR A 166 32.44 20.44 -18.35
N ARG A 167 33.31 19.83 -17.55
CA ARG A 167 33.21 18.43 -17.10
C ARG A 167 33.31 18.33 -15.60
N TRP A 168 32.62 17.36 -15.01
CA TRP A 168 32.68 17.06 -13.59
C TRP A 168 33.74 16.00 -13.32
N PHE A 169 34.65 16.29 -12.41
CA PHE A 169 35.66 15.37 -11.93
C PHE A 169 35.46 15.10 -10.43
N GLU A 170 35.45 13.83 -10.06
CA GLU A 170 35.60 13.40 -8.67
C GLU A 170 37.10 13.16 -8.42
N TRP A 171 37.70 13.98 -7.57
CA TRP A 171 39.10 13.91 -7.19
C TRP A 171 39.26 13.16 -5.87
N ASP A 172 40.22 12.25 -5.82
CA ASP A 172 40.71 11.63 -4.58
C ASP A 172 42.20 11.98 -4.42
N GLU A 173 42.51 12.72 -3.36
CA GLU A 173 43.84 13.27 -3.07
C GLU A 173 44.44 12.55 -1.87
N HIS A 174 45.64 11.98 -2.02
CA HIS A 174 46.39 11.30 -0.97
C HIS A 174 47.78 11.90 -0.79
N ILE A 175 48.21 12.03 0.47
CA ILE A 175 49.60 12.35 0.79
C ILE A 175 50.44 11.07 0.70
N ILE A 176 51.52 11.12 -0.07
CA ILE A 176 52.49 10.03 -0.21
C ILE A 176 53.91 10.50 0.17
N PRO A 177 54.78 9.60 0.65
CA PRO A 177 56.19 9.91 0.87
C PRO A 177 56.89 10.23 -0.47
N GLY A 178 57.65 11.32 -0.51
CA GLY A 178 58.50 11.66 -1.65
C GLY A 178 59.77 10.81 -1.73
N ALA A 179 60.52 10.96 -2.83
CA ALA A 179 61.77 10.21 -3.06
C ALA A 179 62.90 10.56 -2.07
N GLU A 180 62.83 11.73 -1.43
CA GLU A 180 63.75 12.18 -0.39
C GLU A 180 63.12 12.01 1.00
N SER A 181 63.91 11.54 1.98
CA SER A 181 63.44 11.34 3.34
C SER A 181 62.92 12.65 3.96
N GLY A 182 61.65 12.67 4.34
CA GLY A 182 61.00 13.85 4.94
C GLY A 182 60.25 14.76 3.95
N VAL A 183 60.34 14.50 2.65
CA VAL A 183 59.55 15.21 1.64
C VAL A 183 58.19 14.53 1.46
N ILE A 184 57.14 15.34 1.38
CA ILE A 184 55.76 14.90 1.10
C ILE A 184 55.41 15.25 -0.34
N GLU A 185 54.63 14.39 -0.99
CA GLU A 185 54.03 14.63 -2.29
C GLU A 185 52.53 14.35 -2.20
N VAL A 186 51.74 15.02 -3.03
CA VAL A 186 50.29 14.79 -3.10
C VAL A 186 50.01 14.10 -4.43
N GLN A 187 49.35 12.95 -4.37
CA GLN A 187 48.82 12.28 -5.56
C GLN A 187 47.32 12.53 -5.63
N ALA A 188 46.84 13.07 -6.74
CA ALA A 188 45.42 13.25 -7.01
C ALA A 188 44.99 12.38 -8.18
N THR A 189 43.92 11.62 -7.98
CA THR A 189 43.26 10.82 -9.02
C THR A 189 41.89 11.41 -9.32
N GLY A 190 41.68 11.90 -10.54
CA GLY A 190 40.45 12.52 -11.01
C GLY A 190 39.69 11.62 -11.96
N ARG A 191 38.48 11.24 -11.59
CA ARG A 191 37.58 10.46 -12.44
C ARG A 191 36.53 11.38 -13.06
N ASP A 192 36.39 11.34 -14.39
CA ASP A 192 35.32 12.05 -15.08
C ASP A 192 33.98 11.38 -14.77
N VAL A 193 33.10 12.11 -14.09
CA VAL A 193 31.76 11.68 -13.66
C VAL A 193 30.64 12.46 -14.37
N THR A 194 30.97 13.20 -15.43
CA THR A 194 30.04 14.09 -16.15
C THR A 194 28.81 13.33 -16.65
N GLU A 195 29.02 12.25 -17.41
CA GLU A 195 27.92 11.46 -17.99
C GLU A 195 26.99 10.89 -16.90
N ARG A 196 27.60 10.39 -15.81
CA ARG A 196 26.86 9.87 -14.67
C ARG A 196 25.98 10.94 -14.01
N LEU A 197 26.52 12.13 -13.75
CA LEU A 197 25.78 13.22 -13.11
C LEU A 197 24.67 13.77 -14.02
N VAL A 198 24.89 13.81 -15.34
CA VAL A 198 23.85 14.19 -16.30
C VAL A 198 22.70 13.18 -16.29
N VAL A 199 22.99 11.88 -16.36
CA VAL A 199 21.95 10.82 -16.30
C VAL A 199 21.22 10.83 -14.96
N GLU A 200 21.93 10.99 -13.84
CA GLU A 200 21.30 11.09 -12.52
C GLU A 200 20.37 12.32 -12.42
N ALA A 201 20.76 13.46 -13.00
CA ALA A 201 19.94 14.67 -13.04
C ALA A 201 18.71 14.51 -13.94
N GLU A 202 18.87 13.96 -15.15
CA GLU A 202 17.77 13.66 -16.08
C GLU A 202 16.76 12.69 -15.46
N LEU A 203 17.25 11.63 -14.81
CA LEU A 203 16.39 10.65 -14.13
C LEU A 203 15.63 11.30 -12.97
N LYS A 204 16.29 12.16 -12.19
CA LYS A 204 15.67 12.90 -11.09
C LYS A 204 14.58 13.84 -11.60
N GLU A 205 14.83 14.57 -12.68
CA GLU A 205 13.85 15.46 -13.29
C GLU A 205 12.65 14.68 -13.86
N ALA A 206 12.91 13.59 -14.60
CA ALA A 206 11.86 12.72 -15.11
C ALA A 206 10.97 12.16 -13.98
N ARG A 207 11.58 11.78 -12.85
CA ARG A 207 10.86 11.33 -11.65
C ARG A 207 9.99 12.45 -11.05
N ILE A 208 10.53 13.66 -10.91
CA ILE A 208 9.78 14.81 -10.39
C ILE A 208 8.57 15.12 -11.28
N GLN A 209 8.74 15.12 -12.60
CA GLN A 209 7.66 15.33 -13.56
C GLN A 209 6.59 14.23 -13.47
N ALA A 210 6.99 12.96 -13.38
CA ALA A 210 6.06 11.85 -13.20
C ALA A 210 5.27 11.94 -11.89
N GLU A 211 5.93 12.27 -10.78
CA GLU A 211 5.26 12.47 -9.48
C GLU A 211 4.31 13.68 -9.50
N ALA A 212 4.68 14.77 -10.17
CA ALA A 212 3.84 15.95 -10.33
C ALA A 212 2.57 15.65 -11.15
N ALA A 213 2.73 14.93 -12.27
CA ALA A 213 1.61 14.49 -13.11
C ALA A 213 0.65 13.56 -12.33
N ASN A 214 1.18 12.60 -11.57
CA ASN A 214 0.34 11.72 -10.75
C ASN A 214 -0.42 12.50 -9.66
N ARG A 215 0.25 13.44 -8.97
CA ARG A 215 -0.41 14.31 -7.98
C ARG A 215 -1.52 15.17 -8.60
N ALA A 216 -1.32 15.68 -9.82
CA ALA A 216 -2.33 16.44 -10.55
C ALA A 216 -3.53 15.55 -10.92
N LYS A 217 -3.28 14.33 -11.42
CA LYS A 217 -4.31 13.33 -11.72
C LYS A 217 -5.17 13.00 -10.48
N SER A 218 -4.55 12.72 -9.33
CA SER A 218 -5.31 12.43 -8.10
C SER A 218 -6.15 13.61 -7.62
N ARG A 219 -5.63 14.84 -7.70
CA ARG A 219 -6.39 16.05 -7.33
C ARG A 219 -7.57 16.29 -8.26
N PHE A 220 -7.37 16.10 -9.55
CA PHE A 220 -8.44 16.22 -10.56
C PHE A 220 -9.56 15.22 -10.29
N LEU A 221 -9.23 13.95 -10.03
CA LEU A 221 -10.23 12.92 -9.74
C LEU A 221 -10.97 13.20 -8.43
N ALA A 222 -10.27 13.67 -7.39
CA ALA A 222 -10.88 14.08 -6.13
C ALA A 222 -11.88 15.25 -6.31
N ALA A 223 -11.51 16.27 -7.09
CA ALA A 223 -12.40 17.39 -7.40
C ALA A 223 -13.60 16.95 -8.25
N MET A 224 -13.36 16.18 -9.31
CA MET A 224 -14.42 15.66 -10.19
C MET A 224 -15.41 14.77 -9.43
N SER A 225 -14.95 13.94 -8.49
CA SER A 225 -15.86 13.14 -7.69
C SER A 225 -16.79 14.00 -6.85
N HIS A 226 -16.31 15.09 -6.25
CA HIS A 226 -17.16 16.05 -5.52
C HIS A 226 -18.17 16.76 -6.44
N GLU A 227 -17.72 17.16 -7.64
CA GLU A 227 -18.56 17.80 -8.66
C GLU A 227 -19.64 16.84 -9.23
N ILE A 228 -19.39 15.53 -9.25
CA ILE A 228 -20.39 14.54 -9.69
C ILE A 228 -21.28 14.10 -8.51
N ARG A 229 -20.71 13.93 -7.32
CA ARG A 229 -21.45 13.48 -6.13
C ARG A 229 -22.57 14.44 -5.75
N THR A 230 -22.32 15.75 -5.84
CA THR A 230 -23.30 16.79 -5.47
C THR A 230 -24.60 16.71 -6.30
N PRO A 231 -24.58 16.76 -7.64
CA PRO A 231 -25.80 16.61 -8.44
C PRO A 231 -26.42 15.21 -8.30
N MET A 232 -25.62 14.16 -8.14
CA MET A 232 -26.13 12.79 -7.96
C MET A 232 -26.90 12.60 -6.65
N ASN A 233 -26.41 13.18 -5.56
CA ASN A 233 -27.11 13.19 -4.29
C ASN A 233 -28.40 14.03 -4.35
N GLY A 234 -28.38 15.13 -5.09
CA GLY A 234 -29.58 15.89 -5.41
C GLY A 234 -30.63 15.03 -6.14
N ILE A 235 -30.22 14.26 -7.15
CA ILE A 235 -31.09 13.32 -7.87
C ILE A 235 -31.64 12.25 -6.93
N LEU A 236 -30.80 11.61 -6.11
CA LEU A 236 -31.24 10.60 -5.14
C LEU A 236 -32.22 11.16 -4.12
N GLY A 237 -31.96 12.37 -3.60
CA GLY A 237 -32.86 13.07 -2.69
C GLY A 237 -34.22 13.34 -3.34
N MET A 238 -34.24 13.82 -4.58
CA MET A 238 -35.49 14.09 -5.31
C MET A 238 -36.26 12.81 -5.65
N VAL A 239 -35.56 11.74 -6.05
CA VAL A 239 -36.17 10.44 -6.31
C VAL A 239 -36.73 9.81 -5.03
N GLY A 240 -36.05 9.96 -3.90
CA GLY A 240 -36.54 9.56 -2.58
C GLY A 240 -37.80 10.33 -2.18
N LEU A 241 -37.80 11.66 -2.35
CA LEU A 241 -39.00 12.49 -2.10
C LEU A 241 -40.16 12.10 -3.02
N LEU A 242 -39.91 11.80 -4.29
CA LEU A 242 -40.93 11.28 -5.20
C LEU A 242 -41.45 9.91 -4.74
N GLY A 243 -40.57 9.03 -4.28
CA GLY A 243 -40.89 7.71 -3.74
C GLY A 243 -41.87 7.75 -2.56
N ASP A 244 -41.78 8.81 -1.74
CA ASP A 244 -42.65 9.05 -0.58
C ASP A 244 -44.03 9.66 -0.94
N THR A 245 -44.28 9.96 -2.22
CA THR A 245 -45.58 10.41 -2.72
C THR A 245 -46.44 9.25 -3.24
N SER A 246 -47.72 9.53 -3.54
CA SER A 246 -48.60 8.55 -4.17
C SER A 246 -48.22 8.34 -5.64
N LEU A 247 -47.36 7.36 -5.90
CA LEU A 247 -46.94 6.96 -7.25
C LEU A 247 -47.78 5.79 -7.79
N THR A 248 -47.99 5.75 -9.11
CA THR A 248 -48.50 4.56 -9.81
C THR A 248 -47.44 3.44 -9.82
N ALA A 249 -47.84 2.19 -10.10
CA ALA A 249 -46.91 1.05 -10.18
C ALA A 249 -45.80 1.27 -11.24
N GLU A 250 -46.15 1.88 -12.36
CA GLU A 250 -45.20 2.22 -13.44
C GLU A 250 -44.24 3.33 -12.99
N GLN A 251 -44.75 4.40 -12.36
CA GLN A 251 -43.91 5.48 -11.80
C GLN A 251 -42.95 4.98 -10.72
N ARG A 252 -43.40 4.06 -9.84
CA ARG A 252 -42.54 3.43 -8.83
C ARG A 252 -41.42 2.61 -9.46
N THR A 253 -41.69 1.97 -10.60
CA THR A 253 -40.67 1.24 -11.36
C THR A 253 -39.62 2.20 -11.93
N TYR A 254 -40.05 3.34 -12.49
CA TYR A 254 -39.14 4.38 -12.98
C TYR A 254 -38.30 5.01 -11.88
N THR A 255 -38.90 5.40 -10.75
CA THR A 255 -38.15 5.97 -9.62
C THR A 255 -37.13 4.98 -9.05
N SER A 256 -37.53 3.72 -8.85
CA SER A 256 -36.62 2.66 -8.38
C SER A 256 -35.47 2.41 -9.36
N ALA A 257 -35.74 2.49 -10.67
CA ALA A 257 -34.70 2.32 -11.70
C ALA A 257 -33.70 3.48 -11.70
N VAL A 258 -34.17 4.72 -11.55
CA VAL A 258 -33.30 5.91 -11.45
C VAL A 258 -32.47 5.84 -10.16
N GLU A 259 -33.08 5.50 -9.03
CA GLU A 259 -32.37 5.38 -7.75
C GLU A 259 -31.25 4.33 -7.83
N ARG A 260 -31.56 3.14 -8.34
CA ARG A 260 -30.57 2.07 -8.53
C ARG A 260 -29.44 2.51 -9.45
N SER A 261 -29.74 3.19 -10.56
CA SER A 261 -28.73 3.67 -11.51
C SER A 261 -27.83 4.73 -10.89
N ALA A 262 -28.42 5.64 -10.11
CA ALA A 262 -27.69 6.69 -9.41
C ALA A 262 -26.77 6.15 -8.31
N ARG A 263 -27.25 5.19 -7.51
CA ARG A 263 -26.44 4.49 -6.50
C ARG A 263 -25.28 3.73 -7.13
N THR A 264 -25.53 3.00 -8.23
CA THR A 264 -24.46 2.32 -8.98
C THR A 264 -23.40 3.33 -9.42
N LEU A 265 -23.78 4.45 -10.04
CA LEU A 265 -22.83 5.45 -10.51
C LEU A 265 -21.96 6.03 -9.38
N LEU A 266 -22.54 6.29 -8.21
CA LEU A 266 -21.79 6.74 -7.04
C LEU A 266 -20.77 5.69 -6.59
N THR A 267 -21.16 4.41 -6.53
CA THR A 267 -20.23 3.33 -6.22
C THR A 267 -19.07 3.26 -7.23
N LEU A 268 -19.33 3.41 -8.53
CA LEU A 268 -18.27 3.42 -9.56
C LEU A 268 -17.28 4.59 -9.33
N ILE A 269 -17.81 5.76 -8.97
CA ILE A 269 -16.99 6.95 -8.72
C ILE A 269 -16.14 6.76 -7.47
N ASP A 270 -16.73 6.22 -6.40
CA ASP A 270 -16.01 5.94 -5.16
C ASP A 270 -14.92 4.88 -5.38
N GLU A 271 -15.17 3.85 -6.20
CA GLU A 271 -14.15 2.88 -6.61
C GLU A 271 -12.98 3.53 -7.37
N ILE A 272 -13.27 4.44 -8.31
CA ILE A 272 -12.24 5.18 -9.07
C ILE A 272 -11.42 6.09 -8.14
N LEU A 273 -12.08 6.73 -7.16
CA LEU A 273 -11.40 7.55 -6.17
C LEU A 273 -10.50 6.74 -5.25
N ASP A 274 -11.01 5.64 -4.71
CA ASP A 274 -10.24 4.75 -3.84
C ASP A 274 -9.03 4.22 -4.61
N PHE A 275 -9.22 3.79 -5.86
CA PHE A 275 -8.12 3.41 -6.75
C PHE A 275 -7.08 4.52 -6.89
N SER A 276 -7.50 5.77 -7.14
CA SER A 276 -6.60 6.92 -7.30
C SER A 276 -5.86 7.31 -6.02
N LYS A 277 -6.49 7.13 -4.86
CA LYS A 277 -5.85 7.36 -3.55
C LYS A 277 -4.80 6.32 -3.26
N ILE A 278 -5.06 5.05 -3.61
CA ILE A 278 -4.09 3.98 -3.41
C ILE A 278 -2.93 4.09 -4.40
N GLU A 279 -3.17 4.48 -5.66
CA GLU A 279 -2.10 4.74 -6.65
C GLU A 279 -1.13 5.84 -6.20
N ALA A 280 -1.60 6.78 -5.37
CA ALA A 280 -0.81 7.89 -4.85
C ALA A 280 -0.18 7.63 -3.45
N ASP A 281 -0.27 6.41 -2.90
CA ASP A 281 0.14 6.07 -1.51
C ASP A 281 -0.49 6.99 -0.44
N LYS A 282 -1.69 7.51 -0.70
CA LYS A 282 -2.40 8.45 0.20
C LYS A 282 -3.52 7.80 1.02
N MET A 283 -3.66 6.48 0.97
CA MET A 283 -4.72 5.81 1.70
C MET A 283 -4.36 5.68 3.18
N SER A 284 -5.15 6.30 4.05
CA SER A 284 -5.06 6.11 5.50
C SER A 284 -5.85 4.88 5.93
N LEU A 285 -5.20 3.96 6.62
CA LEU A 285 -5.86 2.82 7.28
C LEU A 285 -6.24 3.22 8.70
N HIS A 286 -7.46 2.93 9.11
CA HIS A 286 -7.99 3.21 10.44
C HIS A 286 -8.08 1.91 11.23
N ALA A 287 -6.99 1.52 11.89
CA ALA A 287 -6.95 0.31 12.71
C ALA A 287 -7.74 0.50 14.01
N ALA A 288 -8.76 -0.34 14.23
CA ALA A 288 -9.60 -0.36 15.43
C ALA A 288 -9.85 -1.81 15.89
N PRO A 289 -10.09 -2.06 17.18
CA PRO A 289 -10.49 -3.38 17.67
C PRO A 289 -11.93 -3.71 17.22
N PHE A 290 -12.13 -4.88 16.63
CA PHE A 290 -13.46 -5.39 16.27
C PHE A 290 -13.53 -6.92 16.33
N ALA A 291 -14.74 -7.47 16.39
CA ALA A 291 -15.00 -8.91 16.38
C ALA A 291 -14.96 -9.47 14.94
N LEU A 292 -13.98 -10.33 14.65
CA LEU A 292 -13.73 -10.89 13.32
C LEU A 292 -14.90 -11.75 12.82
N ASP A 293 -15.48 -12.55 13.71
CA ASP A 293 -16.64 -13.40 13.42
C ASP A 293 -17.87 -12.57 13.02
N GLU A 294 -18.14 -11.47 13.72
CA GLU A 294 -19.26 -10.56 13.42
C GLU A 294 -19.06 -9.80 12.10
N CYS A 295 -17.83 -9.37 11.80
CA CYS A 295 -17.49 -8.74 10.53
C CYS A 295 -17.75 -9.68 9.34
N VAL A 296 -17.28 -10.92 9.41
CA VAL A 296 -17.45 -11.90 8.31
C VAL A 296 -18.92 -12.33 8.20
N GLN A 297 -19.57 -12.64 9.33
CA GLN A 297 -20.99 -13.02 9.37
C GLN A 297 -21.87 -11.95 8.72
N SER A 298 -21.66 -10.67 9.05
CA SER A 298 -22.49 -9.59 8.50
C SER A 298 -22.34 -9.42 6.98
N VAL A 299 -21.16 -9.69 6.42
CA VAL A 299 -20.98 -9.70 4.95
C VAL A 299 -21.69 -10.90 4.31
N VAL A 300 -21.59 -12.08 4.92
CA VAL A 300 -22.24 -13.30 4.45
C VAL A 300 -23.77 -13.16 4.51
N GLU A 301 -24.31 -12.59 5.58
CA GLU A 301 -25.74 -12.29 5.72
C GLU A 301 -26.20 -11.28 4.66
N LEU A 302 -25.45 -10.20 4.43
CA LEU A 302 -25.78 -9.18 3.43
C LEU A 302 -25.88 -9.76 2.01
N LEU A 303 -25.00 -10.72 1.67
CA LEU A 303 -24.95 -11.32 0.33
C LEU A 303 -25.81 -12.57 0.19
N SER A 304 -26.36 -13.09 1.29
CA SER A 304 -27.17 -14.31 1.31
C SER A 304 -28.42 -14.23 0.42
N GLN A 305 -29.10 -13.08 0.43
CA GLN A 305 -30.30 -12.88 -0.37
C GLN A 305 -30.00 -12.99 -1.88
N ARG A 306 -28.90 -12.41 -2.35
CA ARG A 306 -28.49 -12.50 -3.76
C ARG A 306 -28.12 -13.93 -4.17
N ALA A 307 -27.47 -14.66 -3.27
CA ALA A 307 -27.18 -16.08 -3.48
C ALA A 307 -28.47 -16.90 -3.57
N GLN A 308 -29.45 -16.63 -2.70
CA GLN A 308 -30.75 -17.31 -2.68
C GLN A 308 -31.58 -17.02 -3.94
N GLU A 309 -31.60 -15.77 -4.42
CA GLU A 309 -32.25 -15.37 -5.69
C GLU A 309 -31.67 -16.12 -6.90
N LYS A 310 -30.37 -16.42 -6.87
CA LYS A 310 -29.70 -17.28 -7.87
C LYS A 310 -29.86 -18.78 -7.63
N GLY A 311 -30.42 -19.20 -6.50
CA GLY A 311 -30.55 -20.60 -6.12
C GLY A 311 -29.21 -21.29 -5.78
N ILE A 312 -28.18 -20.53 -5.42
CA ILE A 312 -26.87 -21.06 -4.98
C ILE A 312 -26.76 -20.98 -3.45
N ARG A 313 -25.99 -21.88 -2.84
CA ARG A 313 -25.79 -21.88 -1.37
C ARG A 313 -24.56 -21.08 -0.97
N LEU A 314 -24.64 -20.40 0.16
CA LEU A 314 -23.55 -19.62 0.73
C LEU A 314 -23.22 -20.19 2.12
N GLY A 315 -21.99 -20.67 2.28
CA GLY A 315 -21.49 -21.22 3.55
C GLY A 315 -20.25 -20.47 4.00
N TRP A 316 -19.97 -20.49 5.31
CA TRP A 316 -18.72 -19.97 5.82
C TRP A 316 -18.23 -20.73 7.06
N ALA A 317 -16.93 -20.66 7.31
CA ALA A 317 -16.28 -21.26 8.47
C ALA A 317 -15.10 -20.40 8.94
N ILE A 318 -14.82 -20.44 10.24
CA ILE A 318 -13.70 -19.73 10.86
C ILE A 318 -12.90 -20.71 11.72
N ASP A 319 -11.58 -20.63 11.63
CA ASP A 319 -10.65 -21.39 12.46
C ASP A 319 -10.78 -20.95 13.94
N PRO A 320 -11.15 -21.86 14.86
CA PRO A 320 -11.28 -21.54 16.28
C PRO A 320 -9.97 -21.13 16.97
N ALA A 321 -8.82 -21.38 16.33
CA ALA A 321 -7.53 -20.92 16.84
C ALA A 321 -7.31 -19.41 16.68
N LEU A 322 -8.13 -18.71 15.88
CA LEU A 322 -8.04 -17.27 15.69
C LEU A 322 -8.62 -16.50 16.89
N PRO A 323 -8.02 -15.36 17.28
CA PRO A 323 -8.61 -14.49 18.30
C PRO A 323 -9.90 -13.87 17.78
N ARG A 324 -10.90 -13.77 18.67
CA ARG A 324 -12.20 -13.15 18.35
C ARG A 324 -12.04 -11.69 17.97
N GLU A 325 -11.31 -10.94 18.80
CA GLU A 325 -11.09 -9.50 18.60
C GLU A 325 -9.71 -9.25 18.02
N ILE A 326 -9.71 -8.57 16.87
CA ILE A 326 -8.50 -8.19 16.15
C ILE A 326 -8.47 -6.67 15.98
N VAL A 327 -7.27 -6.13 15.88
CA VAL A 327 -7.05 -4.72 15.53
C VAL A 327 -6.64 -4.65 14.07
N ALA A 328 -7.54 -4.13 13.23
CA ALA A 328 -7.34 -3.87 11.81
C ALA A 328 -8.38 -2.84 11.32
N ASP A 329 -8.34 -2.49 10.04
CA ASP A 329 -9.37 -1.62 9.43
C ASP A 329 -10.59 -2.46 9.01
N GLU A 330 -11.64 -2.46 9.84
CA GLU A 330 -12.87 -3.24 9.62
C GLU A 330 -13.56 -2.87 8.30
N VAL A 331 -13.62 -1.57 7.98
CA VAL A 331 -14.33 -1.07 6.79
C VAL A 331 -13.65 -1.56 5.52
N ARG A 332 -12.31 -1.50 5.48
CA ARG A 332 -11.54 -1.98 4.32
C ARG A 332 -11.52 -3.50 4.23
N LEU A 333 -11.47 -4.21 5.36
CA LEU A 333 -11.61 -5.67 5.36
C LEU A 333 -12.98 -6.09 4.81
N ARG A 334 -14.05 -5.47 5.30
CA ARG A 334 -15.42 -5.69 4.83
C ARG A 334 -15.53 -5.46 3.33
N GLN A 335 -14.88 -4.42 2.80
CA GLN A 335 -14.83 -4.12 1.37
C GLN A 335 -14.14 -5.23 0.57
N ILE A 336 -12.99 -5.73 1.03
CA ILE A 336 -12.28 -6.86 0.38
C ILE A 336 -13.19 -8.09 0.32
N ILE A 337 -13.78 -8.50 1.45
CA ILE A 337 -14.62 -9.71 1.52
C ILE A 337 -15.89 -9.54 0.67
N THR A 338 -16.55 -8.38 0.74
CA THR A 338 -17.76 -8.09 -0.04
C THR A 338 -17.49 -8.19 -1.54
N ASN A 339 -16.36 -7.66 -2.01
CA ASN A 339 -15.96 -7.75 -3.41
C ASN A 339 -15.68 -9.18 -3.85
N LEU A 340 -14.94 -9.96 -3.05
CA LEU A 340 -14.60 -11.34 -3.38
C LEU A 340 -15.84 -12.25 -3.39
N VAL A 341 -16.68 -12.18 -2.36
CA VAL A 341 -17.93 -12.97 -2.27
C VAL A 341 -18.94 -12.52 -3.33
N GLY A 342 -19.04 -11.21 -3.59
CA GLY A 342 -19.87 -10.67 -4.66
C GLY A 342 -19.48 -11.20 -6.04
N ASN A 343 -18.17 -11.26 -6.34
CA ASN A 343 -17.65 -11.87 -7.57
C ASN A 343 -17.94 -13.37 -7.62
N ALA A 344 -17.71 -14.11 -6.53
CA ALA A 344 -18.01 -15.54 -6.46
C ALA A 344 -19.50 -15.84 -6.76
N ILE A 345 -20.43 -15.07 -6.19
CA ILE A 345 -21.87 -15.18 -6.49
C ILE A 345 -22.16 -14.80 -7.94
N LYS A 346 -21.51 -13.77 -8.46
CA LYS A 346 -21.69 -13.31 -9.85
C LYS A 346 -21.34 -14.39 -10.87
N PHE A 347 -20.23 -15.12 -10.67
CA PHE A 347 -19.71 -16.10 -11.62
C PHE A 347 -20.11 -17.56 -11.33
N THR A 348 -20.94 -17.79 -10.30
CA THR A 348 -21.52 -19.10 -10.00
C THR A 348 -23.00 -19.15 -10.39
N ASP A 349 -23.35 -20.13 -11.22
CA ASP A 349 -24.74 -20.37 -11.65
C ASP A 349 -25.40 -21.52 -10.88
N LYS A 350 -24.63 -22.55 -10.50
CA LYS A 350 -25.09 -23.73 -9.74
C LYS A 350 -24.05 -24.12 -8.70
N GLY A 351 -24.51 -24.67 -7.58
CA GLY A 351 -23.65 -25.09 -6.47
C GLY A 351 -23.65 -24.06 -5.35
N GLY A 352 -22.50 -23.44 -5.08
CA GLY A 352 -22.39 -22.47 -4.00
C GLY A 352 -21.03 -21.81 -3.84
N VAL A 353 -20.94 -21.00 -2.79
CA VAL A 353 -19.75 -20.23 -2.40
C VAL A 353 -19.42 -20.54 -0.95
N LEU A 354 -18.15 -20.86 -0.67
CA LEU A 354 -17.63 -21.14 0.66
C LEU A 354 -16.63 -20.05 1.07
N VAL A 355 -16.83 -19.41 2.22
CA VAL A 355 -15.88 -18.46 2.80
C VAL A 355 -15.17 -19.12 3.99
N THR A 356 -13.85 -19.25 3.93
CA THR A 356 -13.05 -19.80 5.03
C THR A 356 -12.09 -18.74 5.57
N VAL A 357 -12.00 -18.66 6.90
CA VAL A 357 -11.13 -17.74 7.61
C VAL A 357 -10.16 -18.55 8.45
N SER A 358 -8.87 -18.45 8.16
CA SER A 358 -7.83 -19.25 8.82
C SER A 358 -6.58 -18.43 9.11
N ARG A 359 -5.73 -18.93 10.01
CA ARG A 359 -4.44 -18.31 10.27
C ARG A 359 -3.51 -18.52 9.07
N ASN A 360 -2.84 -17.46 8.64
CA ASN A 360 -1.84 -17.51 7.58
C ASN A 360 -0.43 -17.31 8.15
N PRO A 361 0.38 -18.37 8.27
CA PRO A 361 1.74 -18.27 8.78
C PRO A 361 2.73 -17.60 7.81
N ASP A 362 2.40 -17.52 6.51
CA ASP A 362 3.29 -16.98 5.48
C ASP A 362 3.38 -15.44 5.53
N VAL A 363 2.40 -14.78 6.15
CA VAL A 363 2.44 -13.33 6.37
C VAL A 363 3.32 -13.05 7.60
N ALA A 364 4.54 -12.60 7.35
CA ALA A 364 5.52 -12.32 8.41
C ALA A 364 4.95 -11.39 9.49
N ALA A 365 5.07 -11.80 10.76
CA ALA A 365 4.78 -10.98 11.92
C ALA A 365 5.89 -9.91 12.07
N LYS A 366 5.52 -8.65 12.32
CA LYS A 366 6.50 -7.60 12.66
C LYS A 366 6.73 -7.48 14.18
N GLY A 367 5.98 -8.24 14.99
CA GLY A 367 6.13 -8.33 16.43
C GLY A 367 5.39 -9.52 17.03
N ASP A 368 5.52 -9.72 18.35
CA ASP A 368 4.96 -10.86 19.09
C ASP A 368 3.41 -10.92 19.11
N LYS A 369 2.74 -9.81 18.77
CA LYS A 369 1.28 -9.68 18.76
C LYS A 369 0.66 -9.72 17.36
N ASP A 370 1.50 -9.75 16.33
CA ASP A 370 1.07 -9.71 14.94
C ASP A 370 0.88 -11.13 14.42
N PHE A 371 -0.15 -11.34 13.61
CA PHE A 371 -0.34 -12.59 12.89
C PHE A 371 -1.03 -12.35 11.55
N GLY A 372 -0.80 -13.26 10.61
CA GLY A 372 -1.50 -13.28 9.34
C GLY A 372 -2.86 -13.96 9.45
N ILE A 373 -3.84 -13.42 8.73
CA ILE A 373 -5.16 -14.04 8.54
C ILE A 373 -5.37 -14.20 7.03
N ALA A 374 -5.87 -15.36 6.61
CA ALA A 374 -6.32 -15.62 5.26
C ALA A 374 -7.86 -15.75 5.21
N PHE A 375 -8.44 -15.12 4.19
CA PHE A 375 -9.85 -15.18 3.82
C PHE A 375 -9.93 -15.83 2.44
N ALA A 376 -10.24 -17.11 2.38
CA ALA A 376 -10.39 -17.85 1.13
C ALA A 376 -11.88 -17.96 0.75
N VAL A 377 -12.21 -17.42 -0.42
CA VAL A 377 -13.54 -17.47 -1.03
C VAL A 377 -13.48 -18.47 -2.19
N GLU A 378 -14.06 -19.64 -1.97
CA GLU A 378 -14.16 -20.71 -2.96
C GLU A 378 -15.53 -20.66 -3.66
N ASP A 379 -15.54 -20.68 -4.98
CA ASP A 379 -16.74 -20.75 -5.80
C ASP A 379 -16.75 -22.01 -6.66
N THR A 380 -17.93 -22.54 -6.98
CA THR A 380 -18.11 -23.69 -7.90
C THR A 380 -18.50 -23.25 -9.31
N GLY A 381 -18.08 -22.05 -9.72
CA GLY A 381 -18.46 -21.41 -10.97
C GLY A 381 -17.68 -21.88 -12.19
N ILE A 382 -17.64 -21.03 -13.21
CA ILE A 382 -17.03 -21.33 -14.53
C ILE A 382 -15.51 -21.54 -14.48
N GLY A 383 -14.84 -21.10 -13.40
CA GLY A 383 -13.38 -21.06 -13.33
C GLY A 383 -12.75 -20.07 -14.31
N ILE A 384 -11.43 -19.94 -14.27
CA ILE A 384 -10.65 -18.94 -15.00
C ILE A 384 -9.52 -19.65 -15.77
N SER A 385 -9.31 -19.29 -17.04
CA SER A 385 -8.20 -19.85 -17.84
C SER A 385 -6.83 -19.33 -17.39
N LYS A 386 -5.74 -19.99 -17.81
CA LYS A 386 -4.38 -19.54 -17.48
C LYS A 386 -4.06 -18.17 -18.07
N GLU A 387 -4.59 -17.89 -19.26
CA GLU A 387 -4.43 -16.60 -19.95
C GLU A 387 -5.19 -15.48 -19.22
N GLN A 388 -6.39 -15.77 -18.71
CA GLN A 388 -7.19 -14.83 -17.92
C GLN A 388 -6.58 -14.59 -16.52
N LEU A 389 -6.00 -15.61 -15.88
CA LEU A 389 -5.32 -15.47 -14.58
C LEU A 389 -4.15 -14.47 -14.63
N ALA A 390 -3.38 -14.46 -15.72
CA ALA A 390 -2.27 -13.51 -15.90
C ALA A 390 -2.74 -12.05 -16.03
N ARG A 391 -4.02 -11.85 -16.38
CA ARG A 391 -4.67 -10.58 -16.70
C ARG A 391 -5.77 -10.21 -15.70
N LEU A 392 -5.87 -10.92 -14.57
CA LEU A 392 -6.97 -10.75 -13.63
C LEU A 392 -6.81 -9.53 -12.71
N PHE A 393 -5.56 -9.14 -12.47
CA PHE A 393 -5.20 -8.01 -11.59
C PHE A 393 -4.70 -6.78 -12.36
N SER A 394 -4.81 -6.78 -13.69
CA SER A 394 -4.54 -5.60 -14.52
C SER A 394 -5.71 -4.63 -14.46
N GLU A 395 -5.38 -3.35 -14.60
CA GLU A 395 -6.33 -2.25 -14.45
C GLU A 395 -7.30 -2.22 -15.63
N PHE A 396 -8.60 -2.09 -15.34
CA PHE A 396 -9.67 -2.01 -16.33
C PHE A 396 -9.82 -3.22 -17.26
N GLU A 397 -9.15 -4.35 -16.98
CA GLU A 397 -9.38 -5.58 -17.73
C GLU A 397 -10.65 -6.29 -17.29
N GLN A 398 -11.41 -6.73 -18.28
CA GLN A 398 -12.64 -7.51 -18.11
C GLN A 398 -12.44 -8.83 -18.89
N ALA A 399 -12.81 -9.96 -18.28
CA ALA A 399 -12.37 -11.28 -18.69
C ALA A 399 -13.13 -11.86 -19.90
N ASP A 400 -14.35 -11.39 -20.23
CA ASP A 400 -15.14 -11.88 -21.38
C ASP A 400 -16.32 -10.94 -21.81
N GLU A 401 -16.23 -10.35 -23.02
CA GLU A 401 -17.24 -9.44 -23.63
C GLU A 401 -18.67 -10.05 -23.77
N ALA A 402 -18.81 -11.38 -23.73
CA ALA A 402 -20.09 -12.08 -23.93
C ALA A 402 -20.87 -12.34 -22.63
N VAL A 403 -20.17 -12.58 -21.51
CA VAL A 403 -20.77 -12.75 -20.17
C VAL A 403 -21.01 -11.39 -19.52
N GLU A 404 -20.19 -10.40 -19.85
CA GLU A 404 -20.21 -9.05 -19.26
C GLU A 404 -21.40 -8.19 -19.72
N ARG A 405 -21.89 -8.36 -20.95
CA ARG A 405 -23.11 -7.68 -21.42
C ARG A 405 -24.35 -7.97 -20.56
N ARG A 406 -24.33 -9.05 -19.76
CA ARG A 406 -25.42 -9.39 -18.82
C ARG A 406 -25.16 -8.92 -17.38
N ALA A 407 -23.93 -8.58 -16.98
CA ALA A 407 -23.55 -8.53 -15.56
C ALA A 407 -22.64 -7.34 -15.14
N GLY A 408 -22.54 -6.28 -15.96
CA GLY A 408 -21.97 -4.95 -15.67
C GLY A 408 -21.08 -4.82 -14.42
N GLY A 409 -19.75 -4.73 -14.62
CA GLY A 409 -18.79 -4.39 -13.56
C GLY A 409 -17.71 -3.44 -14.08
N THR A 410 -17.01 -2.74 -13.18
CA THR A 410 -15.92 -1.80 -13.50
C THR A 410 -14.62 -2.46 -13.92
N GLY A 411 -14.42 -3.72 -13.54
CA GLY A 411 -13.10 -4.36 -13.58
C GLY A 411 -12.13 -3.86 -12.50
N LEU A 412 -12.55 -2.92 -11.63
CA LEU A 412 -11.69 -2.33 -10.61
C LEU A 412 -11.74 -3.08 -9.27
N GLY A 413 -12.84 -3.77 -8.97
CA GLY A 413 -13.07 -4.38 -7.65
C GLY A 413 -11.95 -5.33 -7.18
N LEU A 414 -11.41 -6.17 -8.08
CA LEU A 414 -10.31 -7.10 -7.74
C LEU A 414 -8.97 -6.38 -7.53
N VAL A 415 -8.68 -5.36 -8.36
CA VAL A 415 -7.48 -4.53 -8.23
C VAL A 415 -7.50 -3.74 -6.91
N ILE A 416 -8.66 -3.18 -6.56
CA ILE A 416 -8.87 -2.50 -5.28
C ILE A 416 -8.67 -3.49 -4.13
N SER A 417 -9.31 -4.66 -4.16
CA SER A 417 -9.13 -5.69 -3.12
C SER A 417 -7.66 -6.08 -2.93
N LYS A 418 -6.91 -6.27 -4.03
CA LYS A 418 -5.48 -6.59 -3.98
C LYS A 418 -4.67 -5.46 -3.34
N ARG A 419 -4.87 -4.22 -3.80
CA ARG A 419 -4.14 -3.07 -3.26
C ARG A 419 -4.49 -2.79 -1.79
N LEU A 420 -5.75 -2.97 -1.39
CA LEU A 420 -6.17 -2.89 0.02
C LEU A 420 -5.46 -3.95 0.88
N ALA A 421 -5.42 -5.22 0.43
CA ALA A 421 -4.72 -6.28 1.14
C ALA A 421 -3.22 -5.99 1.30
N VAL A 422 -2.57 -5.47 0.25
CA VAL A 422 -1.16 -5.04 0.29
C VAL A 422 -0.96 -3.90 1.29
N ALA A 423 -1.84 -2.89 1.30
CA ALA A 423 -1.79 -1.81 2.27
C ALA A 423 -1.95 -2.33 3.71
N MET A 424 -2.79 -3.36 3.91
CA MET A 424 -2.98 -4.07 5.18
C MET A 424 -1.87 -5.10 5.49
N GLY A 425 -0.79 -5.13 4.71
CA GLY A 425 0.39 -5.95 4.97
C GLY A 425 0.28 -7.42 4.55
N GLY A 426 -0.65 -7.78 3.67
CA GLY A 426 -0.76 -9.10 3.04
C GLY A 426 -0.84 -9.00 1.51
N ASP A 427 -1.61 -9.90 0.88
CA ASP A 427 -1.79 -9.98 -0.58
C ASP A 427 -3.09 -10.73 -0.95
N VAL A 428 -3.54 -10.61 -2.20
CA VAL A 428 -4.63 -11.41 -2.79
C VAL A 428 -4.08 -12.34 -3.86
N THR A 429 -4.29 -13.64 -3.65
CA THR A 429 -3.92 -14.71 -4.59
C THR A 429 -5.16 -15.44 -5.11
N VAL A 430 -5.00 -16.13 -6.24
CA VAL A 430 -6.09 -16.87 -6.87
C VAL A 430 -5.59 -18.21 -7.39
N THR A 431 -6.36 -19.26 -7.17
CA THR A 431 -6.22 -20.56 -7.82
C THR A 431 -7.53 -20.89 -8.51
N SER A 432 -7.50 -21.30 -9.77
CA SER A 432 -8.72 -21.57 -10.53
C SER A 432 -8.49 -22.63 -11.58
N VAL A 433 -9.52 -23.44 -11.82
CA VAL A 433 -9.53 -24.47 -12.86
C VAL A 433 -10.83 -24.28 -13.67
N PRO A 434 -10.74 -24.08 -15.00
CA PRO A 434 -11.93 -23.95 -15.85
C PRO A 434 -12.92 -25.10 -15.64
N GLY A 435 -14.18 -24.76 -15.39
CA GLY A 435 -15.28 -25.69 -15.15
C GLY A 435 -15.35 -26.30 -13.74
N GLN A 436 -14.39 -26.03 -12.86
CA GLN A 436 -14.40 -26.51 -11.46
C GLN A 436 -14.56 -25.38 -10.43
N GLY A 437 -14.42 -24.13 -10.87
CA GLY A 437 -14.55 -22.94 -10.02
C GLY A 437 -13.22 -22.27 -9.68
N SER A 438 -13.26 -21.29 -8.79
CA SER A 438 -12.09 -20.51 -8.38
C SER A 438 -12.00 -20.39 -6.86
N THR A 439 -10.79 -20.15 -6.36
CA THR A 439 -10.50 -19.85 -4.96
C THR A 439 -9.69 -18.57 -4.90
N PHE A 440 -10.29 -17.51 -4.36
CA PHE A 440 -9.63 -16.24 -4.10
C PHE A 440 -9.23 -16.15 -2.64
N THR A 441 -7.95 -15.99 -2.37
CA THR A 441 -7.42 -15.92 -1.01
C THR A 441 -6.86 -14.53 -0.75
N ALA A 442 -7.57 -13.73 0.04
CA ALA A 442 -7.05 -12.46 0.56
C ALA A 442 -6.33 -12.71 1.89
N SER A 443 -5.18 -12.08 2.08
CA SER A 443 -4.42 -12.14 3.33
C SER A 443 -4.18 -10.74 3.87
N ILE A 444 -4.22 -10.60 5.19
CA ILE A 444 -3.94 -9.35 5.91
C ILE A 444 -3.05 -9.63 7.11
N ARG A 445 -2.32 -8.61 7.58
CA ARG A 445 -1.73 -8.60 8.92
C ARG A 445 -2.72 -7.98 9.90
N ALA A 446 -2.91 -8.61 11.05
CA ALA A 446 -3.72 -8.08 12.14
C ALA A 446 -3.00 -8.25 13.49
N GLU A 447 -3.38 -7.43 14.47
CA GLU A 447 -2.89 -7.54 15.85
C GLU A 447 -3.98 -8.10 16.77
N ARG A 448 -3.59 -8.82 17.82
CA ARG A 448 -4.55 -9.29 18.85
C ARG A 448 -4.97 -8.13 19.74
N ALA A 449 -6.28 -7.91 19.91
CA ALA A 449 -6.79 -6.88 20.81
C ALA A 449 -6.42 -7.17 22.27
N ALA A 450 -5.94 -6.15 22.98
CA ALA A 450 -5.54 -6.24 24.39
C ALA A 450 -6.78 -6.45 25.29
N GLY A 451 -6.78 -7.49 26.12
CA GLY A 451 -7.93 -7.84 26.98
C GLY A 451 -8.84 -8.91 26.39
N SER A 452 -8.57 -9.40 25.17
CA SER A 452 -9.19 -10.64 24.68
C SER A 452 -8.73 -11.81 25.54
N GLY A 453 -9.56 -12.23 26.50
CA GLY A 453 -9.39 -13.50 27.20
C GLY A 453 -9.09 -14.62 26.19
N ASP A 454 -8.30 -15.61 26.57
CA ASP A 454 -7.95 -16.71 25.68
C ASP A 454 -9.24 -17.37 25.17
N ALA A 455 -9.57 -17.13 23.89
CA ALA A 455 -10.75 -17.63 23.21
C ALA A 455 -10.83 -19.18 23.18
N ARG A 456 -9.77 -19.85 23.67
CA ARG A 456 -9.71 -21.30 23.91
C ARG A 456 -10.81 -21.80 24.85
N GLU A 457 -11.31 -20.99 25.78
CA GLU A 457 -12.24 -21.49 26.82
C GLU A 457 -13.71 -21.65 26.37
N ILE A 458 -14.15 -21.05 25.24
CA ILE A 458 -15.57 -21.05 24.85
C ILE A 458 -15.87 -21.95 23.63
N LEU A 459 -14.85 -22.30 22.82
CA LEU A 459 -15.04 -22.99 21.53
C LEU A 459 -14.48 -24.43 21.48
N GLN A 460 -13.93 -24.97 22.58
CA GLN A 460 -13.62 -26.40 22.64
C GLN A 460 -14.94 -27.17 22.74
N GLY A 461 -15.28 -27.88 21.68
CA GLY A 461 -16.37 -28.84 21.70
C GLY A 461 -16.05 -29.99 22.65
N ASP A 462 -17.10 -30.60 23.19
CA ASP A 462 -16.91 -31.79 24.02
C ASP A 462 -16.55 -32.97 23.12
N ALA A 463 -15.34 -33.49 23.26
CA ALA A 463 -14.84 -34.64 22.50
C ALA A 463 -15.68 -35.93 22.74
N ALA A 464 -16.56 -35.93 23.74
CA ALA A 464 -17.53 -36.99 23.98
C ALA A 464 -18.74 -36.94 23.02
N GLN A 465 -18.89 -35.88 22.22
CA GLN A 465 -19.96 -35.77 21.23
C GLN A 465 -19.61 -36.49 19.93
N HIS A 466 -20.62 -37.04 19.27
CA HIS A 466 -20.53 -37.60 17.93
C HIS A 466 -21.69 -37.06 17.09
N VAL A 467 -21.40 -36.23 16.07
CA VAL A 467 -22.42 -35.48 15.31
C VAL A 467 -22.65 -36.08 13.93
N LEU A 468 -23.91 -36.26 13.53
CA LEU A 468 -24.28 -36.61 12.16
C LEU A 468 -24.74 -35.36 11.38
N LEU A 469 -24.12 -35.09 10.22
CA LEU A 469 -24.57 -34.06 9.28
C LEU A 469 -25.26 -34.70 8.06
N GLY A 470 -26.59 -34.55 7.95
CA GLY A 470 -27.38 -35.02 6.81
C GLY A 470 -27.82 -33.85 5.92
N LEU A 471 -26.95 -33.44 4.98
CA LEU A 471 -27.16 -32.26 4.12
C LEU A 471 -26.89 -32.60 2.66
N ASP A 472 -27.77 -32.17 1.76
CA ASP A 472 -27.63 -32.45 0.33
C ASP A 472 -26.66 -31.50 -0.37
N ASN A 473 -26.55 -30.24 0.12
CA ASN A 473 -25.63 -29.28 -0.49
C ASN A 473 -24.18 -29.49 -0.02
N PRO A 474 -23.20 -29.67 -0.93
CA PRO A 474 -21.82 -29.93 -0.57
C PRO A 474 -21.11 -28.73 0.09
N VAL A 475 -21.50 -27.50 -0.24
CA VAL A 475 -20.88 -26.27 0.29
C VAL A 475 -21.25 -26.07 1.75
N GLU A 476 -22.55 -26.15 2.08
CA GLU A 476 -23.02 -26.05 3.48
C GLU A 476 -22.46 -27.20 4.33
N ARG A 477 -22.44 -28.42 3.78
CA ARG A 477 -21.86 -29.59 4.44
C ARG A 477 -20.37 -29.43 4.73
N ARG A 478 -19.60 -28.86 3.80
CA ARG A 478 -18.17 -28.56 4.01
C ARG A 478 -17.98 -27.47 5.06
N ALA A 479 -18.77 -26.39 5.03
CA ALA A 479 -18.70 -25.32 6.01
C ALA A 479 -18.97 -25.80 7.46
N LEU A 480 -20.00 -26.61 7.64
CA LEU A 480 -20.34 -27.20 8.95
C LEU A 480 -19.29 -28.21 9.42
N ARG A 481 -18.77 -29.06 8.52
CA ARG A 481 -17.66 -29.97 8.83
C ARG A 481 -16.45 -29.20 9.35
N LEU A 482 -15.99 -28.17 8.62
CA LEU A 482 -14.84 -27.36 9.02
C LEU A 482 -15.04 -26.69 10.40
N THR A 483 -16.27 -26.25 10.68
CA THR A 483 -16.61 -25.64 11.98
C THR A 483 -16.53 -26.66 13.13
N LEU A 484 -17.05 -27.87 12.94
CA LEU A 484 -17.07 -28.91 13.96
C LEU A 484 -15.70 -29.57 14.16
N GLU A 485 -14.96 -29.82 13.09
CA GLU A 485 -13.58 -30.32 13.14
C GLU A 485 -12.66 -29.32 13.85
N GLY A 486 -12.79 -28.04 13.54
CA GLY A 486 -12.04 -26.97 14.22
C GLY A 486 -12.33 -26.91 15.72
N ALA A 487 -13.54 -27.25 16.13
CA ALA A 487 -13.94 -27.33 17.54
C ALA A 487 -13.53 -28.65 18.22
N GLY A 488 -12.96 -29.61 17.47
CA GLY A 488 -12.55 -30.92 17.99
C GLY A 488 -13.70 -31.91 18.19
N ILE A 489 -14.83 -31.73 17.51
CA ILE A 489 -16.02 -32.59 17.65
C ILE A 489 -15.99 -33.70 16.58
N PRO A 490 -15.94 -34.99 16.96
CA PRO A 490 -16.09 -36.11 16.04
C PRO A 490 -17.41 -36.02 15.25
N LEU A 491 -17.33 -36.22 13.93
CA LEU A 491 -18.51 -36.17 13.06
C LEU A 491 -18.45 -37.18 11.92
N GLU A 492 -19.64 -37.57 11.45
CA GLU A 492 -19.86 -38.20 10.16
C GLU A 492 -20.87 -37.36 9.35
N ASP A 493 -20.68 -37.28 8.04
CA ASP A 493 -21.59 -36.54 7.17
C ASP A 493 -21.93 -37.31 5.89
N GLY A 494 -23.08 -36.97 5.32
CA GLY A 494 -23.53 -37.54 4.06
C GLY A 494 -24.72 -36.77 3.49
N PRO A 495 -25.17 -37.14 2.28
CA PRO A 495 -26.46 -36.69 1.74
C PRO A 495 -27.58 -37.01 2.72
N ALA A 496 -28.62 -36.16 2.77
CA ALA A 496 -29.69 -36.28 3.74
C ALA A 496 -30.44 -37.63 3.63
N CYS A 497 -30.53 -38.18 2.41
CA CYS A 497 -31.14 -39.49 2.16
C CYS A 497 -30.37 -40.68 2.77
N GLN A 498 -29.08 -40.53 3.07
CA GLN A 498 -28.23 -41.57 3.67
C GLN A 498 -28.20 -41.51 5.20
N ALA A 499 -28.76 -40.46 5.82
CA ALA A 499 -28.66 -40.23 7.25
C ALA A 499 -29.12 -41.43 8.11
N SER A 500 -30.23 -42.09 7.75
CA SER A 500 -30.74 -43.27 8.48
C SER A 500 -29.79 -44.49 8.41
N MET A 501 -29.11 -44.64 7.27
CA MET A 501 -28.11 -45.71 7.08
C MET A 501 -26.87 -45.45 7.94
N LEU A 502 -26.38 -44.20 7.97
CA LEU A 502 -25.25 -43.77 8.81
C LEU A 502 -25.55 -43.99 10.30
N VAL A 503 -26.73 -43.58 10.77
CA VAL A 503 -27.20 -43.87 12.15
C VAL A 503 -27.11 -45.36 12.47
N THR A 504 -27.49 -46.22 11.53
CA THR A 504 -27.47 -47.67 11.73
C THR A 504 -26.05 -48.22 11.76
N ALA A 505 -25.16 -47.70 10.92
CA ALA A 505 -23.75 -48.10 10.86
C ALA A 505 -23.01 -47.71 12.15
N ALA A 506 -23.13 -46.44 12.57
CA ALA A 506 -22.51 -45.93 13.79
C ALA A 506 -22.99 -46.70 15.05
N ALA A 507 -24.29 -47.00 15.13
CA ALA A 507 -24.83 -47.82 16.21
C ALA A 507 -24.30 -49.27 16.23
N ARG A 508 -23.97 -49.85 15.06
CA ARG A 508 -23.33 -51.18 14.97
C ARG A 508 -21.86 -51.15 15.34
N ALA A 509 -21.17 -50.04 15.04
CA ALA A 509 -19.78 -49.81 15.43
C ALA A 509 -19.62 -49.53 16.94
N GLY A 510 -20.73 -49.30 17.67
CA GLY A 510 -20.71 -49.02 19.11
C GLY A 510 -20.55 -47.53 19.45
N GLU A 511 -20.60 -46.65 18.45
CA GLU A 511 -20.39 -45.21 18.57
C GLU A 511 -21.64 -44.43 18.10
N PRO A 512 -22.80 -44.55 18.78
CA PRO A 512 -24.02 -43.86 18.35
C PRO A 512 -23.88 -42.33 18.43
N PHE A 513 -24.47 -41.63 17.46
CA PHE A 513 -24.49 -40.17 17.43
C PHE A 513 -25.21 -39.57 18.65
N THR A 514 -24.66 -38.47 19.18
CA THR A 514 -25.23 -37.66 20.26
C THR A 514 -25.97 -36.43 19.74
N ALA A 515 -25.72 -36.02 18.50
CA ALA A 515 -26.50 -34.99 17.82
C ALA A 515 -26.67 -35.30 16.34
N VAL A 516 -27.78 -34.85 15.76
CA VAL A 516 -28.10 -35.02 14.33
C VAL A 516 -28.56 -33.67 13.78
N LEU A 517 -27.90 -33.20 12.73
CA LEU A 517 -28.23 -31.99 12.00
C LEU A 517 -28.74 -32.35 10.60
N LEU A 518 -29.99 -32.00 10.29
CA LEU A 518 -30.65 -32.34 9.02
C LEU A 518 -31.09 -31.11 8.24
N ASP A 519 -31.14 -31.24 6.92
CA ASP A 519 -31.68 -30.24 6.00
C ASP A 519 -33.21 -30.15 6.09
N SER A 520 -33.78 -28.94 6.11
CA SER A 520 -35.23 -28.72 5.98
C SER A 520 -35.82 -29.31 4.69
N ALA A 521 -35.04 -29.42 3.61
CA ALA A 521 -35.46 -29.98 2.33
C ALA A 521 -35.94 -31.45 2.43
N LEU A 522 -35.52 -32.18 3.46
CA LEU A 522 -35.95 -33.56 3.72
C LEU A 522 -37.44 -33.64 4.13
N GLY A 523 -38.02 -32.52 4.60
CA GLY A 523 -39.36 -32.42 5.14
C GLY A 523 -39.48 -32.95 6.57
N ALA A 524 -40.39 -32.34 7.35
CA ALA A 524 -40.50 -32.58 8.80
C ALA A 524 -40.77 -34.05 9.19
N GLN A 525 -41.61 -34.76 8.44
CA GLN A 525 -41.93 -36.16 8.74
C GLN A 525 -40.72 -37.08 8.54
N THR A 526 -40.06 -37.00 7.38
CA THR A 526 -38.89 -37.83 7.07
C THR A 526 -37.73 -37.53 8.01
N ALA A 527 -37.47 -36.25 8.26
CA ALA A 527 -36.44 -35.81 9.22
C ALA A 527 -36.72 -36.34 10.62
N GLY A 528 -37.98 -36.34 11.05
CA GLY A 528 -38.41 -36.91 12.31
C GLY A 528 -38.21 -38.42 12.43
N ILE A 529 -38.43 -39.18 11.35
CA ILE A 529 -38.15 -40.62 11.31
C ILE A 529 -36.65 -40.88 11.55
N VAL A 530 -35.77 -40.11 10.91
CA VAL A 530 -34.31 -40.22 11.09
C VAL A 530 -33.92 -39.89 12.54
N LEU A 531 -34.47 -38.82 13.12
CA LEU A 531 -34.21 -38.43 14.51
C LEU A 531 -34.71 -39.48 15.51
N ALA A 532 -35.92 -40.00 15.31
CA ALA A 532 -36.47 -41.07 16.15
C ALA A 532 -35.63 -42.35 16.07
N HIS A 533 -35.13 -42.69 14.88
CA HIS A 533 -34.22 -43.83 14.68
C HIS A 533 -32.89 -43.63 15.42
N ALA A 534 -32.31 -42.43 15.36
CA ALA A 534 -31.10 -42.09 16.11
C ALA A 534 -31.31 -42.20 17.63
N ARG A 535 -32.38 -41.61 18.16
CA ARG A 535 -32.74 -41.70 19.58
C ARG A 535 -32.93 -43.14 20.05
N LYS A 536 -33.62 -43.98 19.27
CA LYS A 536 -33.83 -45.40 19.60
C LYS A 536 -32.53 -46.19 19.66
N LYS A 537 -31.54 -45.86 18.81
CA LYS A 537 -30.25 -46.54 18.74
C LYS A 537 -29.25 -46.06 19.79
N ALA A 538 -29.35 -44.82 20.24
CA ALA A 538 -28.50 -44.23 21.26
C ALA A 538 -28.83 -44.67 22.71
N ARG A 539 -29.98 -45.34 22.93
CA ARG A 539 -30.45 -45.86 24.23
C ARG A 539 -30.49 -44.79 25.33
N ASP A 540 -29.51 -44.79 26.24
CA ASP A 540 -29.44 -43.92 27.43
C ASP A 540 -28.75 -42.58 27.13
N ARG A 541 -28.12 -42.43 25.96
CA ARG A 541 -27.54 -41.16 25.50
C ARG A 541 -28.63 -40.37 24.79
N GLY A 542 -29.01 -39.22 25.36
CA GLY A 542 -29.93 -38.29 24.71
C GLY A 542 -29.36 -37.81 23.37
N VAL A 543 -30.18 -37.80 22.32
CA VAL A 543 -29.78 -37.32 20.99
C VAL A 543 -30.46 -36.00 20.69
N THR A 544 -29.65 -34.98 20.40
CA THR A 544 -30.10 -33.64 20.00
C THR A 544 -30.44 -33.59 18.52
N GLY A 545 -31.65 -33.20 18.18
CA GLY A 545 -32.06 -32.93 16.80
C GLY A 545 -31.97 -31.44 16.50
N ILE A 546 -31.15 -31.07 15.50
CA ILE A 546 -31.03 -29.71 14.97
C ILE A 546 -31.48 -29.73 13.49
N VAL A 547 -32.29 -28.76 13.08
CA VAL A 547 -32.69 -28.59 11.67
C VAL A 547 -32.15 -27.30 11.08
N LEU A 548 -31.65 -27.33 9.84
CA LEU A 548 -31.23 -26.15 9.09
C LEU A 548 -32.39 -25.62 8.24
N VAL A 549 -32.82 -24.37 8.47
CA VAL A 549 -33.99 -23.73 7.83
C VAL A 549 -33.60 -22.46 7.06
N ASP A 550 -34.37 -22.10 6.04
CA ASP A 550 -34.17 -20.86 5.29
C ASP A 550 -34.65 -19.63 6.08
N THR A 551 -34.01 -18.48 5.86
CA THR A 551 -34.41 -17.19 6.44
C THR A 551 -35.84 -16.81 6.02
N GLY A 552 -36.71 -16.58 7.01
CA GLY A 552 -38.13 -16.22 6.79
C GLY A 552 -39.12 -17.38 6.97
N ALA A 553 -38.64 -18.62 7.07
CA ALA A 553 -39.47 -19.82 7.22
C ALA A 553 -39.84 -20.16 8.68
N LYS A 554 -40.22 -19.18 9.51
CA LYS A 554 -40.59 -19.42 10.93
C LYS A 554 -41.69 -20.48 11.09
N ALA A 555 -42.64 -20.52 10.16
CA ALA A 555 -43.73 -21.51 10.15
C ALA A 555 -43.24 -22.95 9.91
N GLU A 556 -42.11 -23.15 9.22
CA GLU A 556 -41.55 -24.48 9.01
C GLU A 556 -41.00 -25.07 10.31
N PHE A 557 -40.43 -24.25 11.19
CA PHE A 557 -39.86 -24.73 12.45
C PHE A 557 -40.90 -25.36 13.38
N GLU A 558 -42.13 -24.84 13.43
CA GLU A 558 -43.20 -25.42 14.24
C GLU A 558 -43.49 -26.87 13.83
N ALA A 559 -43.46 -27.18 12.54
CA ALA A 559 -43.61 -28.53 12.04
C ALA A 559 -42.47 -29.45 12.53
N PHE A 560 -41.21 -29.02 12.44
CA PHE A 560 -40.07 -29.82 12.93
C PHE A 560 -40.09 -30.02 14.45
N ARG A 561 -40.54 -29.01 15.22
CA ARG A 561 -40.68 -29.11 16.67
C ARG A 561 -41.74 -30.14 17.08
N GLN A 562 -42.84 -30.23 16.34
CA GLN A 562 -43.88 -31.25 16.58
C GLN A 562 -43.37 -32.69 16.36
N VAL A 563 -42.41 -32.88 15.46
CA VAL A 563 -41.79 -34.21 15.22
C VAL A 563 -40.56 -34.45 16.13
N GLY A 564 -40.28 -33.53 17.06
CA GLY A 564 -39.37 -33.75 18.18
C GLY A 564 -37.95 -33.19 18.02
N PHE A 565 -37.72 -32.25 17.10
CA PHE A 565 -36.47 -31.49 17.02
C PHE A 565 -36.32 -30.53 18.21
N ASP A 566 -35.08 -30.36 18.67
CA ASP A 566 -34.76 -29.59 19.88
C ASP A 566 -34.38 -28.13 19.57
N ALA A 567 -33.76 -27.89 18.40
CA ALA A 567 -33.32 -26.57 17.95
C ALA A 567 -33.36 -26.43 16.42
N TYR A 568 -33.21 -25.19 15.93
CA TYR A 568 -33.03 -24.89 14.51
C TYR A 568 -31.85 -23.93 14.30
N LEU A 569 -31.30 -23.93 13.10
CA LEU A 569 -30.31 -22.97 12.62
C LEU A 569 -30.82 -22.33 11.34
N THR A 570 -30.74 -21.02 11.22
CA THR A 570 -31.08 -20.31 9.98
C THR A 570 -29.92 -20.32 9.00
N ARG A 571 -30.21 -20.32 7.69
CA ARG A 571 -29.21 -20.08 6.65
C ARG A 571 -28.99 -18.57 6.40
N PRO A 572 -27.76 -18.10 6.16
CA PRO A 572 -26.49 -18.80 6.38
C PRO A 572 -26.26 -19.03 7.88
N PHE A 573 -25.78 -20.22 8.25
CA PHE A 573 -25.63 -20.58 9.66
C PHE A 573 -24.57 -19.73 10.37
N ARG A 574 -24.76 -19.54 11.68
CA ARG A 574 -23.81 -18.90 12.57
C ARG A 574 -22.99 -20.00 13.28
N PRO A 575 -21.66 -20.09 13.07
CA PRO A 575 -20.80 -21.08 13.73
C PRO A 575 -20.96 -21.11 15.25
N ARG A 576 -21.12 -19.94 15.88
CA ARG A 576 -21.33 -19.83 17.33
C ARG A 576 -22.67 -20.37 17.79
N SER A 577 -23.74 -20.11 17.04
CA SER A 577 -25.06 -20.67 17.37
C SER A 577 -25.04 -22.19 17.29
N LEU A 578 -24.37 -22.76 16.27
CA LEU A 578 -24.18 -24.21 16.16
C LEU A 578 -23.47 -24.78 17.39
N LEU A 579 -22.31 -24.22 17.75
CA LEU A 579 -21.52 -24.70 18.89
C LEU A 579 -22.26 -24.49 20.23
N ALA A 580 -23.00 -23.39 20.38
CA ALA A 580 -23.83 -23.14 21.55
C ALA A 580 -24.96 -24.16 21.71
N HIS A 581 -25.64 -24.55 20.62
CA HIS A 581 -26.68 -25.58 20.66
C HIS A 581 -26.12 -26.97 21.01
N LEU A 582 -24.93 -27.31 20.51
CA LEU A 582 -24.27 -28.57 20.82
C LEU A 582 -23.78 -28.62 22.28
N THR A 583 -23.19 -27.54 22.79
CA THR A 583 -22.68 -27.46 24.18
C THR A 583 -23.80 -27.40 25.23
N ALA A 584 -24.88 -26.63 24.98
CA ALA A 584 -26.02 -26.56 25.89
C ALA A 584 -26.68 -27.93 26.09
N SER A 585 -26.72 -28.75 25.04
CA SER A 585 -27.25 -30.10 25.10
C SER A 585 -26.37 -31.05 25.93
N ALA A 586 -25.05 -30.96 25.80
CA ALA A 586 -24.11 -31.77 26.59
C ALA A 586 -24.25 -31.54 28.10
N GLN A 587 -24.62 -30.33 28.52
CA GLN A 587 -24.74 -29.93 29.93
C GLN A 587 -26.14 -30.16 30.53
N GLY A 588 -27.08 -30.74 29.77
CA GLY A 588 -28.46 -30.98 30.24
C GLY A 588 -29.26 -29.69 30.49
N ALA A 589 -28.77 -28.53 30.01
CA ALA A 589 -29.48 -27.27 30.08
C ALA A 589 -30.53 -27.21 28.96
N ARG A 590 -31.74 -26.70 29.28
CA ARG A 590 -32.76 -26.43 28.25
C ARG A 590 -32.14 -25.51 27.18
N PRO A 591 -32.31 -25.81 25.88
CA PRO A 591 -31.71 -25.01 24.82
C PRO A 591 -32.14 -23.56 24.99
N VAL A 592 -31.14 -22.67 25.06
CA VAL A 592 -31.34 -21.23 24.99
C VAL A 592 -32.01 -20.99 23.64
N GLN A 593 -33.28 -20.61 23.69
CA GLN A 593 -34.00 -20.04 22.56
C GLN A 593 -33.09 -18.96 21.99
N GLU A 594 -32.80 -18.98 20.68
CA GLU A 594 -32.06 -17.88 20.05
C GLU A 594 -32.56 -16.58 20.67
N PRO A 595 -31.69 -15.71 21.20
CA PRO A 595 -32.12 -14.37 21.50
C PRO A 595 -32.79 -13.89 20.22
N ALA A 596 -34.10 -13.61 20.30
CA ALA A 596 -34.69 -12.67 19.36
C ALA A 596 -33.68 -11.53 19.30
N PRO A 597 -33.25 -11.13 18.08
CA PRO A 597 -32.08 -10.27 17.90
C PRO A 597 -32.15 -9.20 18.97
N ALA A 598 -31.18 -9.20 19.88
CA ALA A 598 -31.15 -8.23 20.94
C ALA A 598 -31.22 -6.88 20.22
N GLU A 599 -32.35 -6.20 20.37
CA GLU A 599 -32.54 -4.80 20.00
C GLU A 599 -31.64 -3.97 20.91
N THR A 600 -30.34 -4.14 20.74
CA THR A 600 -29.33 -3.18 21.17
C THR A 600 -29.16 -2.34 19.93
N ALA A 601 -29.78 -1.16 19.99
CA ALA A 601 -29.83 -0.15 18.95
C ALA A 601 -28.50 0.02 18.21
N THR A 602 -28.41 -0.49 16.99
CA THR A 602 -27.75 0.15 15.83
C THR A 602 -27.79 -0.81 14.64
N GLN A 603 -28.92 -0.85 13.93
CA GLN A 603 -28.89 -1.05 12.48
C GLN A 603 -29.91 -0.13 11.79
N PRO A 604 -29.59 0.35 10.57
CA PRO A 604 -30.39 1.30 9.82
C PRO A 604 -31.57 0.56 9.17
N GLN A 605 -32.78 0.97 9.50
CA GLN A 605 -34.00 0.36 8.96
C GLN A 605 -34.28 0.84 7.54
N SER A 606 -34.15 -0.07 6.58
CA SER A 606 -34.95 -0.08 5.35
C SER A 606 -36.28 -0.77 5.68
N VAL A 607 -37.38 -0.02 5.60
CA VAL A 607 -38.73 -0.58 5.64
C VAL A 607 -39.51 0.01 4.48
N ALA A 608 -39.90 -0.83 3.52
CA ALA A 608 -40.98 -0.50 2.61
C ALA A 608 -42.28 -0.35 3.44
N PRO A 609 -43.06 0.74 3.29
CA PRO A 609 -44.24 0.93 4.10
C PRO A 609 -45.44 0.15 3.52
N ALA A 610 -45.96 -0.79 4.32
CA ALA A 610 -47.38 -1.11 4.29
C ALA A 610 -48.14 0.04 4.97
N MET A 611 -49.17 0.56 4.31
CA MET A 611 -49.97 1.71 4.76
C MET A 611 -50.58 1.49 6.15
N PRO A 612 -50.52 2.51 7.02
CA PRO A 612 -51.67 2.93 7.81
C PRO A 612 -52.07 4.35 7.42
N GLN A 613 -53.38 4.56 7.34
CA GLN A 613 -54.02 5.81 6.99
C GLN A 613 -53.77 6.89 8.06
N THR A 614 -53.44 8.09 7.58
CA THR A 614 -53.97 9.39 8.02
C THR A 614 -54.11 9.66 9.52
N SER A 615 -53.13 10.36 10.10
CA SER A 615 -53.36 11.64 10.81
C SER A 615 -52.03 12.29 11.19
N ALA A 616 -51.92 13.58 10.91
CA ALA A 616 -50.71 14.37 11.17
C ALA A 616 -50.46 14.53 12.67
N GLN A 617 -49.36 13.94 13.16
CA GLN A 617 -48.69 14.35 14.40
C GLN A 617 -47.20 14.57 14.10
N PRO A 618 -46.56 15.62 14.65
CA PRO A 618 -45.15 15.89 14.43
C PRO A 618 -44.28 14.79 15.05
N ALA A 619 -43.33 14.25 14.27
CA ALA A 619 -42.44 13.15 14.66
C ALA A 619 -41.52 13.51 15.84
N LEU A 620 -41.19 14.78 16.02
CA LEU A 620 -40.59 15.31 17.24
C LEU A 620 -41.73 15.92 18.09
N GLY A 621 -41.89 15.51 19.34
CA GLY A 621 -42.83 16.12 20.29
C GLY A 621 -42.52 17.58 20.69
N TRP A 622 -41.87 18.36 19.82
CA TRP A 622 -41.55 19.78 19.91
C TRP A 622 -41.12 20.31 18.51
N ALA A 623 -41.24 21.62 18.27
CA ALA A 623 -41.01 22.24 16.95
C ALA A 623 -39.82 23.22 16.98
N PRO A 624 -38.56 22.77 16.79
CA PRO A 624 -37.40 23.65 16.81
C PRO A 624 -37.38 24.63 15.64
N SER A 625 -36.87 25.85 15.87
CA SER A 625 -36.59 26.85 14.85
C SER A 625 -35.15 26.70 14.34
N VAL A 626 -34.97 26.42 13.05
CA VAL A 626 -33.68 26.12 12.43
C VAL A 626 -33.37 27.15 11.34
N LEU A 627 -32.18 27.74 11.38
CA LEU A 627 -31.61 28.49 10.27
C LEU A 627 -30.78 27.55 9.40
N LEU A 628 -31.24 27.30 8.17
CA LEU A 628 -30.52 26.52 7.16
C LEU A 628 -29.77 27.47 6.23
N VAL A 629 -28.46 27.30 6.10
CA VAL A 629 -27.62 28.10 5.21
C VAL A 629 -27.00 27.18 4.15
N GLU A 630 -27.51 27.27 2.92
CA GLU A 630 -27.16 26.41 1.79
C GLU A 630 -27.33 27.20 0.49
N ASP A 631 -26.31 27.22 -0.37
CA ASP A 631 -26.31 27.95 -1.64
C ASP A 631 -26.94 27.13 -2.79
N ASN A 632 -26.86 25.80 -2.72
CA ASN A 632 -27.45 24.92 -3.71
C ASN A 632 -28.96 24.73 -3.48
N ASP A 633 -29.78 25.26 -4.41
CA ASP A 633 -31.25 25.22 -4.32
C ASP A 633 -31.82 23.78 -4.19
N ILE A 634 -31.18 22.75 -4.77
CA ILE A 634 -31.63 21.35 -4.69
C ILE A 634 -31.37 20.78 -3.29
N ASN A 635 -30.17 21.00 -2.75
CA ASN A 635 -29.82 20.58 -1.39
C ASN A 635 -30.68 21.32 -0.35
N ALA A 636 -30.91 22.62 -0.57
CA ALA A 636 -31.75 23.43 0.28
C ALA A 636 -33.20 22.91 0.28
N LEU A 637 -33.73 22.53 -0.89
CA LEU A 637 -35.06 21.95 -1.02
C LEU A 637 -35.16 20.61 -0.28
N LEU A 638 -34.16 19.73 -0.41
CA LEU A 638 -34.10 18.44 0.31
C LEU A 638 -34.09 18.65 1.82
N ALA A 639 -33.11 19.42 2.32
CA ALA A 639 -32.95 19.69 3.75
C ALA A 639 -34.19 20.37 4.34
N ARG A 640 -34.79 21.32 3.62
CA ARG A 640 -36.03 21.98 4.01
C ARG A 640 -37.18 20.98 4.13
N THR A 641 -37.34 20.10 3.15
CA THR A 641 -38.44 19.12 3.13
C THR A 641 -38.31 18.12 4.27
N LEU A 642 -37.09 17.65 4.56
CA LEU A 642 -36.83 16.73 5.67
C LEU A 642 -37.12 17.38 7.03
N LEU A 643 -36.56 18.57 7.29
CA LEU A 643 -36.76 19.30 8.54
C LEU A 643 -38.23 19.71 8.75
N GLN A 644 -38.95 20.10 7.69
CA GLN A 644 -40.38 20.40 7.76
C GLN A 644 -41.22 19.15 8.10
N ARG A 645 -40.91 17.98 7.52
CA ARG A 645 -41.55 16.71 7.88
C ARG A 645 -41.30 16.33 9.35
N MET A 646 -40.15 16.71 9.89
CA MET A 646 -39.79 16.49 11.29
C MET A 646 -40.45 17.51 12.24
N GLY A 647 -41.21 18.48 11.73
CA GLY A 647 -41.93 19.48 12.52
C GLY A 647 -41.12 20.73 12.86
N CYS A 648 -39.96 20.95 12.22
CA CYS A 648 -39.12 22.12 12.46
C CYS A 648 -39.67 23.37 11.73
N SER A 649 -39.60 24.53 12.38
CA SER A 649 -39.75 25.83 11.72
C SER A 649 -38.43 26.21 11.07
N LEU A 650 -38.46 26.70 9.83
CA LEU A 650 -37.25 26.84 9.02
C LEU A 650 -37.12 28.22 8.39
N HIS A 651 -35.94 28.80 8.50
CA HIS A 651 -35.52 29.96 7.72
C HIS A 651 -34.33 29.57 6.83
N HIS A 652 -34.38 29.88 5.54
CA HIS A 652 -33.31 29.55 4.58
C HIS A 652 -32.53 30.82 4.21
N ALA A 653 -31.20 30.73 4.25
CA ALA A 653 -30.26 31.73 3.74
C ALA A 653 -29.38 31.11 2.66
N ARG A 654 -29.05 31.87 1.62
CA ARG A 654 -28.32 31.37 0.44
C ARG A 654 -26.80 31.47 0.54
N ASN A 655 -26.27 32.17 1.54
CA ASN A 655 -24.84 32.37 1.75
C ASN A 655 -24.54 32.82 3.19
N GLY A 656 -23.26 32.85 3.56
CA GLY A 656 -22.83 33.24 4.90
C GLY A 656 -23.15 34.70 5.28
N ARG A 657 -23.25 35.61 4.30
CA ARG A 657 -23.58 37.02 4.56
C ARG A 657 -25.03 37.16 5.01
N GLU A 658 -25.96 36.54 4.27
CA GLU A 658 -27.38 36.50 4.65
C GLU A 658 -27.56 35.85 6.02
N ALA A 659 -26.78 34.81 6.34
CA ALA A 659 -26.81 34.21 7.67
C ALA A 659 -26.39 35.19 8.77
N VAL A 660 -25.32 35.96 8.57
CA VAL A 660 -24.89 37.01 9.52
C VAL A 660 -25.95 38.11 9.67
N ASP A 661 -26.56 38.55 8.57
CA ASP A 661 -27.59 39.60 8.59
C ASP A 661 -28.86 39.15 9.35
N VAL A 662 -29.26 37.90 9.15
CA VAL A 662 -30.36 37.25 9.91
C VAL A 662 -30.00 37.15 11.39
N MET A 663 -28.78 36.75 11.73
CA MET A 663 -28.33 36.68 13.13
C MET A 663 -28.19 38.07 13.77
N ASP A 664 -27.81 39.12 13.03
CA ASP A 664 -27.84 40.50 13.52
C ASP A 664 -29.26 40.94 13.89
N ALA A 665 -30.24 40.60 13.05
CA ALA A 665 -31.64 40.87 13.32
C ALA A 665 -32.14 40.15 14.58
N VAL A 666 -31.69 38.92 14.83
CA VAL A 666 -31.98 38.18 16.07
C VAL A 666 -31.42 38.90 17.29
N VAL A 667 -30.14 39.26 17.28
CA VAL A 667 -29.51 39.91 18.44
C VAL A 667 -30.00 41.34 18.64
N ALA A 668 -30.49 42.00 17.59
CA ALA A 668 -31.17 43.29 17.67
C ALA A 668 -32.65 43.19 18.12
N GLY A 669 -33.17 41.99 18.41
CA GLY A 669 -34.55 41.76 18.83
C GLY A 669 -35.59 41.98 17.72
N ARG A 670 -35.17 42.06 16.45
CA ARG A 670 -36.05 42.20 15.29
C ARG A 670 -36.57 40.86 14.77
N GLN A 671 -35.94 39.76 15.18
CA GLN A 671 -36.29 38.41 14.76
C GLN A 671 -36.20 37.45 15.96
N ALA A 672 -37.06 36.43 15.98
CA ALA A 672 -37.04 35.43 17.03
C ALA A 672 -35.75 34.60 16.99
N PRO A 673 -35.20 34.18 18.15
CA PRO A 673 -34.00 33.35 18.19
C PRO A 673 -34.24 31.99 17.53
N PHE A 674 -33.17 31.46 16.93
CA PHE A 674 -33.15 30.10 16.41
C PHE A 674 -32.66 29.14 17.49
N ASP A 675 -33.09 27.89 17.42
CA ASP A 675 -32.61 26.80 18.26
C ASP A 675 -31.35 26.15 17.66
N LEU A 676 -31.19 26.19 16.33
CA LEU A 676 -30.06 25.61 15.59
C LEU A 676 -29.70 26.43 14.36
N VAL A 677 -28.41 26.44 14.00
CA VAL A 677 -27.95 26.86 12.67
C VAL A 677 -27.28 25.67 11.99
N LEU A 678 -27.79 25.28 10.83
CA LEU A 678 -27.13 24.34 9.91
C LEU A 678 -26.40 25.18 8.85
N MET A 679 -25.07 25.16 8.88
CA MET A 679 -24.23 26.06 8.07
C MET A 679 -23.37 25.26 7.09
N ASP A 680 -23.61 25.40 5.79
CA ASP A 680 -22.65 24.87 4.81
C ASP A 680 -21.27 25.53 4.99
N SER A 681 -20.22 24.72 4.97
CA SER A 681 -18.84 25.21 5.13
C SER A 681 -18.31 25.92 3.89
N HIS A 682 -18.79 25.54 2.69
CA HIS A 682 -18.31 26.10 1.41
C HIS A 682 -19.46 26.75 0.66
N MET A 683 -19.48 28.08 0.63
CA MET A 683 -20.49 28.87 -0.09
C MET A 683 -19.84 30.13 -0.70
N PRO A 684 -20.37 30.67 -1.81
CA PRO A 684 -19.92 31.93 -2.40
C PRO A 684 -20.26 33.14 -1.51
N VAL A 685 -19.62 34.28 -1.80
CA VAL A 685 -19.73 35.59 -1.08
C VAL A 685 -19.12 35.58 0.32
N MET A 686 -19.55 34.67 1.18
CA MET A 686 -19.00 34.46 2.51
C MET A 686 -19.13 32.98 2.88
N ASP A 687 -17.99 32.34 3.13
CA ASP A 687 -17.94 30.93 3.51
C ASP A 687 -18.45 30.71 4.94
N GLY A 688 -18.78 29.45 5.28
CA GLY A 688 -19.35 29.10 6.57
C GLY A 688 -18.41 29.35 7.76
N LEU A 689 -17.09 29.29 7.55
CA LEU A 689 -16.09 29.52 8.59
C LEU A 689 -16.01 31.02 8.93
N ALA A 690 -15.97 31.89 7.93
CA ALA A 690 -16.00 33.33 8.06
C ALA A 690 -17.33 33.81 8.64
N ALA A 691 -18.45 33.24 8.20
CA ALA A 691 -19.77 33.51 8.76
C ALA A 691 -19.85 33.13 10.25
N THR A 692 -19.31 31.96 10.62
CA THR A 692 -19.28 31.50 12.02
C THR A 692 -18.49 32.48 12.89
N LYS A 693 -17.29 32.90 12.47
CA LYS A 693 -16.50 33.90 13.19
C LYS A 693 -17.24 35.23 13.36
N ALA A 694 -17.86 35.73 12.28
CA ALA A 694 -18.64 36.96 12.32
C ALA A 694 -19.85 36.86 13.27
N ILE A 695 -20.55 35.72 13.30
CA ILE A 695 -21.65 35.47 14.23
C ILE A 695 -21.12 35.45 15.67
N HIS A 696 -19.99 34.81 15.95
CA HIS A 696 -19.38 34.83 17.29
C HIS A 696 -19.04 36.24 17.76
N GLU A 697 -18.39 37.03 16.91
CA GLU A 697 -18.05 38.43 17.21
C GLU A 697 -19.30 39.27 17.47
N LEU A 698 -20.37 39.06 16.70
CA LEU A 698 -21.64 39.75 16.83
C LEU A 698 -22.31 39.47 18.19
N PHE A 699 -22.35 38.21 18.62
CA PHE A 699 -22.89 37.84 19.93
C PHE A 699 -22.00 38.29 21.09
N ALA A 700 -20.67 38.25 20.93
CA ALA A 700 -19.73 38.74 21.94
C ALA A 700 -19.87 40.26 22.16
N ALA A 701 -20.00 41.04 21.08
CA ALA A 701 -20.19 42.49 21.15
C ALA A 701 -21.51 42.89 21.82
N ARG A 702 -22.51 42.00 21.82
CA ARG A 702 -23.84 42.24 22.38
C ARG A 702 -24.18 41.28 23.53
N ALA A 703 -23.17 40.83 24.29
CA ALA A 703 -23.36 39.93 25.43
C ALA A 703 -24.36 40.45 26.49
N GLN A 704 -24.56 41.76 26.56
CA GLN A 704 -25.52 42.42 27.46
C GLN A 704 -27.00 42.25 27.05
N SER A 705 -27.28 41.75 25.84
CA SER A 705 -28.63 41.52 25.32
C SER A 705 -29.35 40.33 25.96
N GLY A 706 -28.66 39.48 26.72
CA GLY A 706 -29.23 38.27 27.33
C GLY A 706 -29.51 37.12 26.35
N ILE A 707 -29.31 37.32 25.04
CA ILE A 707 -29.57 36.32 24.00
C ILE A 707 -28.32 35.45 23.80
N SER A 708 -28.44 34.15 24.08
CA SER A 708 -27.36 33.19 23.82
C SER A 708 -27.27 32.83 22.34
N ARG A 709 -26.05 32.62 21.84
CA ARG A 709 -25.83 32.14 20.47
C ARG A 709 -26.41 30.72 20.30
N PRO A 710 -27.18 30.45 19.23
CA PRO A 710 -27.57 29.08 18.92
C PRO A 710 -26.36 28.22 18.52
N PRO A 711 -26.40 26.89 18.77
CA PRO A 711 -25.40 25.98 18.23
C PRO A 711 -25.32 26.10 16.70
N ILE A 712 -24.09 26.19 16.18
CA ILE A 712 -23.79 26.20 14.75
C ILE A 712 -23.18 24.85 14.39
N VAL A 713 -23.89 24.10 13.57
CA VAL A 713 -23.47 22.79 13.07
C VAL A 713 -22.98 22.96 11.64
N ALA A 714 -21.72 22.58 11.41
CA ALA A 714 -21.11 22.57 10.11
C ALA A 714 -21.76 21.51 9.23
N VAL A 715 -22.19 21.87 8.02
CA VAL A 715 -22.63 20.91 7.01
C VAL A 715 -21.50 20.84 5.96
N THR A 716 -20.83 19.69 5.83
CA THR A 716 -19.57 19.60 5.06
C THR A 716 -19.55 18.42 4.10
N ALA A 717 -18.91 18.55 2.94
CA ALA A 717 -18.82 17.49 1.92
C ALA A 717 -17.90 16.31 2.28
N ASN A 718 -17.08 16.42 3.33
CA ASN A 718 -16.04 15.45 3.67
C ASN A 718 -16.10 15.06 5.16
N ALA A 719 -16.19 13.77 5.46
CA ALA A 719 -16.12 13.24 6.82
C ALA A 719 -14.67 13.09 7.36
N PHE A 720 -13.68 13.72 6.72
CA PHE A 720 -12.28 13.60 7.15
C PHE A 720 -12.01 14.37 8.44
N GLU A 721 -11.14 13.81 9.29
CA GLU A 721 -10.80 14.37 10.59
C GLU A 721 -10.19 15.78 10.50
N GLU A 722 -9.48 16.09 9.41
CA GLU A 722 -8.89 17.40 9.15
C GLU A 722 -9.96 18.49 8.93
N ASP A 723 -10.99 18.20 8.15
CA ASP A 723 -12.10 19.14 7.89
C ASP A 723 -12.94 19.35 9.15
N ARG A 724 -13.14 18.29 9.95
CA ARG A 724 -13.74 18.39 11.30
C ARG A 724 -12.92 19.32 12.20
N ARG A 725 -11.60 19.14 12.27
CA ARG A 725 -10.70 19.98 13.09
C ARG A 725 -10.77 21.44 12.66
N ARG A 726 -10.84 21.73 11.35
CA ARG A 726 -10.98 23.10 10.82
C ARG A 726 -12.30 23.75 11.22
N CYS A 727 -13.42 23.02 11.17
CA CYS A 727 -14.74 23.53 11.55
C CYS A 727 -14.81 23.84 13.05
N LEU A 728 -14.33 22.92 13.89
CA LEU A 728 -14.28 23.12 15.34
C LEU A 728 -13.33 24.26 15.73
N ALA A 729 -12.17 24.38 15.08
CA ALA A 729 -11.22 25.47 15.31
C ALA A 729 -11.78 26.85 14.90
N ALA A 730 -12.73 26.91 13.96
CA ALA A 730 -13.43 28.13 13.58
C ALA A 730 -14.57 28.51 14.55
N GLY A 731 -14.85 27.66 15.54
CA GLY A 731 -15.88 27.90 16.56
C GLY A 731 -17.24 27.27 16.27
N MET A 732 -17.34 26.34 15.31
CA MET A 732 -18.56 25.54 15.12
C MET A 732 -18.70 24.50 16.24
N ASP A 733 -19.93 24.20 16.66
CA ASP A 733 -20.22 23.37 17.83
C ASP A 733 -20.32 21.88 17.49
N ASP A 734 -20.63 21.56 16.25
CA ASP A 734 -20.75 20.19 15.74
C ASP A 734 -20.58 20.16 14.22
N TYR A 735 -20.65 18.97 13.63
CA TYR A 735 -20.64 18.78 12.19
C TYR A 735 -21.64 17.71 11.74
N LEU A 736 -22.05 17.81 10.48
CA LEU A 736 -22.90 16.90 9.75
C LEU A 736 -22.30 16.71 8.36
N ALA A 737 -21.99 15.47 8.00
CA ALA A 737 -21.44 15.16 6.67
C ALA A 737 -22.55 15.17 5.61
N LYS A 738 -22.27 15.75 4.45
CA LYS A 738 -23.12 15.65 3.25
C LYS A 738 -22.72 14.40 2.45
N PRO A 739 -23.69 13.65 1.91
CA PRO A 739 -25.12 13.77 2.16
C PRO A 739 -25.47 13.22 3.56
N PHE A 740 -26.49 13.81 4.19
CA PHE A 740 -27.05 13.31 5.46
C PHE A 740 -28.42 12.68 5.20
N GLU A 741 -28.67 11.53 5.83
CA GLU A 741 -29.96 10.86 5.77
C GLU A 741 -30.93 11.46 6.80
N PRO A 742 -32.25 11.23 6.68
CA PRO A 742 -33.23 11.69 7.67
C PRO A 742 -32.88 11.25 9.10
N ALA A 743 -32.30 10.05 9.25
CA ALA A 743 -31.86 9.52 10.52
C ALA A 743 -30.70 10.32 11.15
N ASP A 744 -29.73 10.78 10.34
CA ASP A 744 -28.60 11.59 10.81
C ASP A 744 -29.08 12.94 11.36
N LEU A 745 -30.03 13.55 10.66
CA LEU A 745 -30.64 14.82 11.05
C LEU A 745 -31.50 14.66 12.32
N GLN A 746 -32.18 13.53 12.46
CA GLN A 746 -32.94 13.21 13.66
C GLN A 746 -32.02 13.02 14.87
N ALA A 747 -30.96 12.24 14.72
CA ALA A 747 -29.98 12.03 15.76
C ALA A 747 -29.32 13.34 16.19
N LEU A 748 -29.06 14.25 15.23
CA LEU A 748 -28.52 15.58 15.51
C LEU A 748 -29.49 16.46 16.31
N LEU A 749 -30.76 16.51 15.91
CA LEU A 749 -31.79 17.26 16.63
C LEU A 749 -32.05 16.70 18.04
N GLU A 750 -32.02 15.38 18.20
CA GLU A 750 -32.14 14.72 19.50
C GLU A 750 -30.93 14.98 20.41
N ARG A 751 -29.71 14.98 19.85
CA ARG A 751 -28.47 15.29 20.58
C ARG A 751 -28.45 16.72 21.12
N TRP A 752 -28.97 17.68 20.35
CA TRP A 752 -28.96 19.10 20.74
C TRP A 752 -30.21 19.54 21.53
N LYS A 753 -31.27 18.71 21.58
CA LYS A 753 -32.51 18.92 22.36
C LYS A 753 -32.31 19.39 23.81
N PRO A 754 -31.37 18.85 24.61
CA PRO A 754 -31.19 19.27 26.01
C PRO A 754 -30.64 20.69 26.14
N LYS A 755 -29.73 21.09 25.24
CA LYS A 755 -29.12 22.43 25.23
C LYS A 755 -30.06 23.47 24.63
N MET A 756 -30.85 23.09 23.64
CA MET A 756 -31.90 23.94 23.04
C MET A 756 -32.99 24.29 24.06
N ARG A 757 -33.40 23.35 24.93
CA ARG A 757 -34.37 23.63 26.01
C ARG A 757 -33.80 24.49 27.15
N ALA A 758 -32.50 24.43 27.42
CA ALA A 758 -31.85 25.25 28.43
C ALA A 758 -31.77 26.74 28.03
N SER A 759 -31.61 27.04 26.74
CA SER A 759 -31.66 28.42 26.21
C SER A 759 -33.08 28.99 26.18
N THR A 760 -34.12 28.17 25.93
CA THR A 760 -35.52 28.65 25.94
C THR A 760 -36.07 28.89 27.37
N GLN A 761 -35.53 28.22 28.40
CA GLN A 761 -35.95 28.43 29.80
C GLN A 761 -35.21 29.57 30.51
N ALA A 762 -34.13 30.09 29.93
CA ALA A 762 -33.35 31.20 30.48
C ALA A 762 -33.71 32.57 29.87
N ALA A 763 -34.65 32.61 28.91
CA ALA A 763 -35.12 33.81 28.22
C ALA A 763 -36.40 34.38 28.83
#